data_AF-A0A2H3I0X0-F1
#
_entry.id   AF-A0A2H3I0X0-F1
#
_cell.length_a   1.000
_cell.length_b   1.000
_cell.length_c   1.000
_cell.angle_alpha   90.00
_cell.angle_beta   90.00
_cell.angle_gamma   90.00
#
_symmetry.space_group_name_H-M   'P 1'
#
loop_
_entity.id
_entity.type
_entity.pdbx_description
1 polymer ?
#
loop_
_entity_poly.entity_id
_entity_poly.type
_entity_poly.pdbx_seq_one_letter_code
_entity_poly.pdbx_strand_id
1 'polypeptide(L)'
;MGRSAAIQLAQKGANIVIVSRSTQKLEAAIKLIQAAAIDPSKQRFHYISADLTNPDDADRILDETIKWNNGVELDAVWCCAGYCHPGYFIDVPIQTLRDQMDTVVGAYYVEWTESFIIPRHLIFTASTVSFFTVTGYSPYSPPKAAIRNLSDVLVQEIEMYNGARRNKDANAPATDVKIHIVFPMGISSPGFENEQKLKPALTHIMEEADKPQTPDEVAAIAIKGLEKGDFQIITNMVGQVMRTSSLGISLRNSLFLDTVASWFTSIVCLFLISDFMGKVFNFVTTMAISETNYGLVRKAAGVAPFEGIPVPTLPDDYLLIRVVIVAVNPTDWTTLDAPGDDGTLEGCDWAGTIEEIGPKVEKAFMIGDRVAGFAHGVLCVPDNVPWEAAASVPCAIGTMGLGLFKFLSIPFPGFESIKSSEANQDDNKTILIYGGSTATGTIAIQFAKLLELYGITGEKYIFEGKHWETQPRYFEFAKKFFPIVEKLWGEGKWTEHPREVRPGGLFGVLDGGTTGVLVATRLAKADPNLSILILEHGPNTRDNPLVVNPAFYLMNIAPDSPRVSFYKSRPSKDLAGRESIIPTGRCLGGGSSINFMVYSRPQAIDFDAWNVPGWSSKDIIPMFKKYENFQVTDPAIDTSVHGYDGEFSVSSGTNAQPAFQKDFFKACSNVGISTTADVQSFHSANAVGKFNMWIDRETGLRQDVAHCLLFPLLDQGNTGLQVATDVSVNRILFNANKKATGVEYTISGTKPAVVKARRLVVLASGALGSPQVLERSGVGDKNLLLKLGIQVISDLPGVGSNYQDHNVIFYPYKSSDGVEETIHGVVGMDWTV
;
A
#
# COMPACT_ATOMS: atom_id res chain seq x y z
N MET A 1 -15.53 32.64 -12.88
CA MET A 1 -16.43 32.76 -11.72
C MET A 1 -15.87 33.72 -10.68
N GLY A 2 -14.84 33.37 -9.89
CA GLY A 2 -14.33 34.24 -8.79
C GLY A 2 -14.08 35.72 -9.14
N ARG A 3 -13.48 36.04 -10.30
CA ARG A 3 -13.32 37.44 -10.78
C ARG A 3 -14.66 38.18 -10.94
N SER A 4 -15.68 37.50 -11.44
CA SER A 4 -17.03 38.05 -11.63
C SER A 4 -17.74 38.29 -10.30
N ALA A 5 -17.60 37.36 -9.36
CA ALA A 5 -18.09 37.55 -7.98
C ALA A 5 -17.41 38.75 -7.32
N ALA A 6 -16.09 38.88 -7.43
CA ALA A 6 -15.33 40.03 -6.93
C ALA A 6 -15.80 41.38 -7.53
N ILE A 7 -16.06 41.44 -8.84
CA ILE A 7 -16.61 42.63 -9.51
C ILE A 7 -18.00 42.98 -8.95
N GLN A 8 -18.91 42.01 -8.84
CA GLN A 8 -20.28 42.26 -8.36
C GLN A 8 -20.35 42.57 -6.86
N LEU A 9 -19.43 42.03 -6.05
CA LEU A 9 -19.28 42.39 -4.64
C LEU A 9 -18.68 43.80 -4.48
N ALA A 10 -17.74 44.20 -5.34
CA ALA A 10 -17.23 45.58 -5.36
C ALA A 10 -18.33 46.60 -5.76
N GLN A 11 -19.22 46.25 -6.69
CA GLN A 11 -20.43 47.04 -7.01
C GLN A 11 -21.40 47.17 -5.83
N LYS A 12 -21.32 46.27 -4.85
CA LYS A 12 -22.10 46.27 -3.59
C LYS A 12 -21.35 46.92 -2.41
N GLY A 13 -20.15 47.46 -2.63
CA GLY A 13 -19.38 48.18 -1.60
C GLY A 13 -18.33 47.35 -0.85
N ALA A 14 -18.09 46.09 -1.23
CA ALA A 14 -17.11 45.25 -0.55
C ALA A 14 -15.66 45.70 -0.78
N ASN A 15 -14.82 45.55 0.25
CA ASN A 15 -13.36 45.47 0.09
C ASN A 15 -13.00 44.07 -0.42
N ILE A 16 -12.04 43.96 -1.33
CA ILE A 16 -11.77 42.68 -2.02
C ILE A 16 -10.28 42.34 -2.00
N VAL A 17 -9.97 41.12 -1.56
CA VAL A 17 -8.72 40.42 -1.87
C VAL A 17 -9.02 39.27 -2.82
N ILE A 18 -8.19 39.10 -3.86
CA ILE A 18 -8.24 37.93 -4.76
C ILE A 18 -6.92 37.17 -4.76
N VAL A 19 -7.01 35.84 -4.81
CA VAL A 19 -5.85 34.94 -4.71
C VAL A 19 -5.75 34.06 -5.95
N SER A 20 -4.55 33.89 -6.49
CA SER A 20 -4.25 32.99 -7.61
C SER A 20 -2.74 32.81 -7.79
N ARG A 21 -2.33 31.84 -8.60
CA ARG A 21 -0.91 31.62 -8.94
C ARG A 21 -0.30 32.64 -9.89
N SER A 22 -1.12 33.42 -10.61
CA SER A 22 -0.68 34.26 -11.72
C SER A 22 -0.83 35.75 -11.42
N THR A 23 0.27 36.38 -11.02
CA THR A 23 0.39 37.84 -10.77
C THR A 23 -0.22 38.67 -11.91
N GLN A 24 0.11 38.35 -13.16
CA GLN A 24 -0.41 39.08 -14.34
C GLN A 24 -1.95 39.02 -14.44
N LYS A 25 -2.56 37.86 -14.16
CA LYS A 25 -4.03 37.71 -14.16
C LYS A 25 -4.67 38.43 -12.99
N LEU A 26 -4.01 38.47 -11.84
CA LEU A 26 -4.45 39.18 -10.64
C LEU A 26 -4.42 40.70 -10.81
N GLU A 27 -3.33 41.26 -11.33
CA GLU A 27 -3.22 42.69 -11.65
C GLU A 27 -4.29 43.16 -12.64
N ALA A 28 -4.53 42.36 -13.69
CA ALA A 28 -5.57 42.63 -14.67
C ALA A 28 -6.99 42.54 -14.05
N ALA A 29 -7.22 41.58 -13.15
CA ALA A 29 -8.49 41.45 -12.45
C ALA A 29 -8.73 42.60 -11.46
N ILE A 30 -7.73 43.04 -10.71
CA ILE A 30 -7.85 44.15 -9.75
C ILE A 30 -8.25 45.46 -10.43
N LYS A 31 -7.67 45.77 -11.60
CA LYS A 31 -8.08 46.95 -12.39
C LYS A 31 -9.56 46.92 -12.76
N LEU A 32 -10.11 45.76 -13.12
CA LEU A 32 -11.53 45.58 -13.44
C LEU A 32 -12.43 45.67 -12.20
N ILE A 33 -11.99 45.12 -11.06
CA ILE A 33 -12.72 45.18 -9.79
C ILE A 33 -12.76 46.63 -9.27
N GLN A 34 -11.63 47.34 -9.31
CA GLN A 34 -11.54 48.77 -8.96
C GLN A 34 -12.43 49.65 -9.82
N ALA A 35 -12.47 49.42 -11.13
CA ALA A 35 -13.31 50.17 -12.06
C ALA A 35 -14.82 49.93 -11.85
N ALA A 36 -15.19 48.83 -11.20
CA ALA A 36 -16.57 48.47 -10.86
C ALA A 36 -16.98 48.84 -9.42
N ALA A 37 -16.08 49.40 -8.63
CA ALA A 37 -16.34 49.78 -7.24
C ALA A 37 -17.38 50.92 -7.17
N ILE A 38 -18.33 50.83 -6.22
CA ILE A 38 -19.36 51.86 -6.01
C ILE A 38 -18.78 53.14 -5.39
N ASP A 39 -17.75 53.03 -4.57
CA ASP A 39 -16.95 54.15 -4.06
C ASP A 39 -15.45 53.78 -4.03
N PRO A 40 -14.72 53.99 -5.15
CA PRO A 40 -13.28 53.71 -5.23
C PRO A 40 -12.42 54.52 -4.24
N SER A 41 -12.97 55.54 -3.58
CA SER A 41 -12.25 56.34 -2.58
C SER A 41 -12.29 55.74 -1.16
N LYS A 42 -13.28 54.87 -0.90
CA LYS A 42 -13.46 54.18 0.39
C LYS A 42 -13.16 52.69 0.33
N GLN A 43 -13.36 52.06 -0.84
CA GLN A 43 -13.10 50.64 -1.03
C GLN A 43 -11.61 50.36 -1.29
N ARG A 44 -11.15 49.23 -0.77
CA ARG A 44 -9.76 48.77 -0.84
C ARG A 44 -9.69 47.46 -1.62
N PHE A 45 -8.63 47.32 -2.42
CA PHE A 45 -8.43 46.18 -3.32
C PHE A 45 -6.99 45.66 -3.22
N HIS A 46 -6.82 44.34 -3.13
CA HIS A 46 -5.50 43.70 -3.07
C HIS A 46 -5.50 42.33 -3.76
N TYR A 47 -4.30 41.83 -4.07
CA TYR A 47 -4.14 40.48 -4.59
C TYR A 47 -2.94 39.80 -3.92
N ILE A 48 -3.05 38.49 -3.73
CA ILE A 48 -1.97 37.66 -3.20
C ILE A 48 -1.65 36.59 -4.24
N SER A 49 -0.36 36.44 -4.55
CA SER A 49 0.13 35.34 -5.39
C SER A 49 0.44 34.15 -4.49
N ALA A 50 -0.24 33.03 -4.70
CA ALA A 50 -0.14 31.82 -3.87
C ALA A 50 -0.62 30.58 -4.64
N ASP A 51 -0.16 29.39 -4.26
CA ASP A 51 -0.77 28.13 -4.70
C ASP A 51 -1.71 27.59 -3.62
N LEU A 52 -3.00 27.53 -3.94
CA LEU A 52 -4.03 27.08 -3.01
C LEU A 52 -4.01 25.56 -2.79
N THR A 53 -3.12 24.80 -3.44
CA THR A 53 -2.86 23.39 -3.08
C THR A 53 -1.75 23.24 -2.02
N ASN A 54 -1.09 24.33 -1.60
CA ASN A 54 -0.03 24.33 -0.60
C ASN A 54 -0.59 24.73 0.79
N PRO A 55 -0.48 23.90 1.85
CA PRO A 55 -0.89 24.29 3.21
C PRO A 55 -0.23 25.58 3.69
N ASP A 56 1.08 25.71 3.50
CA ASP A 56 1.88 26.83 4.02
C ASP A 56 1.48 28.20 3.41
N ASP A 57 0.78 28.19 2.27
CA ASP A 57 0.26 29.40 1.65
C ASP A 57 -1.06 29.88 2.28
N ALA A 58 -1.84 29.01 2.92
CA ALA A 58 -3.17 29.35 3.44
C ALA A 58 -3.10 30.31 4.66
N ASP A 59 -2.30 29.96 5.66
CA ASP A 59 -2.05 30.81 6.84
C ASP A 59 -1.48 32.16 6.41
N ARG A 60 -0.52 32.14 5.47
CA ARG A 60 0.10 33.32 4.89
C ARG A 60 -0.91 34.24 4.18
N ILE A 61 -1.86 33.68 3.42
CA ILE A 61 -2.93 34.45 2.76
C ILE A 61 -3.80 35.15 3.81
N LEU A 62 -4.16 34.46 4.90
CA LEU A 62 -4.98 35.01 5.96
C LEU A 62 -4.24 36.14 6.69
N ASP A 63 -3.00 35.91 7.12
CA ASP A 63 -2.15 36.90 7.78
C ASP A 63 -1.92 38.14 6.92
N GLU A 64 -1.55 37.97 5.64
CA GLU A 64 -1.36 39.07 4.69
C GLU A 64 -2.67 39.85 4.49
N THR A 65 -3.81 39.16 4.41
CA THR A 65 -5.13 39.78 4.23
C THR A 65 -5.59 40.55 5.47
N ILE A 66 -5.45 39.97 6.67
CA ILE A 66 -5.82 40.61 7.94
C ILE A 66 -4.93 41.84 8.18
N LYS A 67 -3.62 41.70 7.98
CA LYS A 67 -2.66 42.81 8.08
C LYS A 67 -2.97 43.91 7.07
N TRP A 68 -3.28 43.56 5.82
CA TRP A 68 -3.73 44.50 4.81
C TRP A 68 -5.06 45.17 5.21
N ASN A 69 -6.00 44.44 5.80
CA ASN A 69 -7.27 44.94 6.31
C ASN A 69 -7.16 45.66 7.67
N ASN A 70 -5.98 46.20 8.01
CA ASN A 70 -5.70 46.96 9.23
C ASN A 70 -5.90 46.17 10.54
N GLY A 71 -5.70 44.85 10.51
CA GLY A 71 -5.97 43.96 11.65
C GLY A 71 -7.43 43.56 11.80
N VAL A 72 -8.32 43.95 10.87
CA VAL A 72 -9.72 43.52 10.87
C VAL A 72 -9.83 42.18 10.12
N GLU A 73 -10.41 41.19 10.79
CA GLU A 73 -10.64 39.86 10.23
C GLU A 73 -11.67 39.87 9.08
N LEU A 74 -11.76 38.77 8.33
CA LEU A 74 -12.56 38.71 7.09
C LEU A 74 -14.05 38.50 7.37
N ASP A 75 -14.93 39.20 6.66
CA ASP A 75 -16.38 38.97 6.70
C ASP A 75 -16.79 37.69 5.94
N ALA A 76 -16.09 37.39 4.84
CA ALA A 76 -16.36 36.23 4.00
C ALA A 76 -15.08 35.67 3.35
N VAL A 77 -14.99 34.34 3.27
CA VAL A 77 -13.98 33.60 2.49
C VAL A 77 -14.71 32.76 1.45
N TRP A 78 -14.40 32.97 0.16
CA TRP A 78 -15.03 32.24 -0.94
C TRP A 78 -14.02 31.42 -1.73
N CYS A 79 -14.01 30.12 -1.46
CA CYS A 79 -13.18 29.11 -2.11
C CYS A 79 -13.68 28.86 -3.55
N CYS A 80 -13.18 29.65 -4.50
CA CYS A 80 -13.49 29.55 -5.94
C CYS A 80 -12.43 28.76 -6.75
N ALA A 81 -11.52 28.05 -6.09
CA ALA A 81 -10.38 27.38 -6.72
C ALA A 81 -10.75 26.00 -7.28
N GLY A 82 -10.14 25.64 -8.41
CA GLY A 82 -10.30 24.33 -9.06
C GLY A 82 -10.19 24.40 -10.57
N TYR A 83 -10.00 23.24 -11.20
CA TYR A 83 -10.03 23.03 -12.65
C TYR A 83 -10.60 21.64 -12.93
N CYS A 84 -11.15 21.42 -14.13
CA CYS A 84 -11.61 20.11 -14.56
C CYS A 84 -10.57 19.43 -15.46
N HIS A 85 -10.40 18.12 -15.30
CA HIS A 85 -9.73 17.26 -16.26
C HIS A 85 -10.63 16.02 -16.48
N PRO A 86 -11.47 16.02 -17.53
CA PRO A 86 -12.32 14.89 -17.85
C PRO A 86 -11.52 13.79 -18.55
N GLY A 87 -12.05 12.57 -18.52
CA GLY A 87 -11.49 11.36 -19.10
C GLY A 87 -12.05 10.11 -18.42
N TYR A 88 -11.97 8.96 -19.08
CA TYR A 88 -12.33 7.68 -18.45
C TYR A 88 -11.26 7.29 -17.42
N PHE A 89 -11.66 6.52 -16.41
CA PHE A 89 -10.79 6.19 -15.27
C PHE A 89 -9.46 5.52 -15.64
N ILE A 90 -9.46 4.70 -16.70
CA ILE A 90 -8.27 3.97 -17.17
C ILE A 90 -7.35 4.80 -18.09
N ASP A 91 -7.89 5.82 -18.77
CA ASP A 91 -7.15 6.63 -19.76
C ASP A 91 -6.44 7.84 -19.12
N VAL A 92 -6.78 8.17 -17.87
CA VAL A 92 -6.24 9.34 -17.16
C VAL A 92 -5.09 8.92 -16.25
N PRO A 93 -3.90 9.57 -16.34
CA PRO A 93 -2.77 9.26 -15.49
C PRO A 93 -3.11 9.33 -13.99
N ILE A 94 -2.59 8.38 -13.21
CA ILE A 94 -2.81 8.33 -11.75
C ILE A 94 -2.40 9.63 -11.04
N GLN A 95 -1.42 10.36 -11.58
CA GLN A 95 -1.03 11.67 -11.04
C GLN A 95 -2.16 12.69 -11.24
N THR A 96 -2.83 12.72 -12.39
CA THR A 96 -3.98 13.60 -12.63
C THR A 96 -5.18 13.27 -11.73
N LEU A 97 -5.38 12.00 -11.36
CA LEU A 97 -6.36 11.61 -10.34
C LEU A 97 -6.01 12.19 -8.95
N ARG A 98 -4.72 12.23 -8.58
CA ARG A 98 -4.24 12.85 -7.34
C ARG A 98 -4.34 14.37 -7.38
N ASP A 99 -3.84 15.01 -8.44
CA ASP A 99 -3.85 16.47 -8.61
C ASP A 99 -5.29 17.03 -8.50
N GLN A 100 -6.28 16.29 -9.01
CA GLN A 100 -7.69 16.63 -8.88
C GLN A 100 -8.20 16.55 -7.43
N MET A 101 -7.80 15.52 -6.67
CA MET A 101 -8.08 15.42 -5.23
C MET A 101 -7.37 16.51 -4.43
N ASP A 102 -6.14 16.87 -4.79
CA ASP A 102 -5.38 17.93 -4.14
C ASP A 102 -6.01 19.32 -4.36
N THR A 103 -6.92 19.50 -5.33
CA THR A 103 -7.73 20.74 -5.42
C THR A 103 -8.70 20.94 -4.26
N VAL A 104 -8.96 19.92 -3.44
CA VAL A 104 -9.77 20.02 -2.21
C VAL A 104 -8.92 20.53 -1.04
N VAL A 105 -7.60 20.33 -1.06
CA VAL A 105 -6.69 20.60 0.06
C VAL A 105 -6.75 22.06 0.52
N GLY A 106 -6.81 23.01 -0.42
CA GLY A 106 -6.97 24.44 -0.12
C GLY A 106 -8.29 24.85 0.52
N ALA A 107 -9.29 23.96 0.58
CA ALA A 107 -10.55 24.21 1.28
C ALA A 107 -10.49 23.87 2.77
N TYR A 108 -9.48 23.10 3.22
CA TYR A 108 -9.35 22.65 4.61
C TYR A 108 -8.60 23.63 5.53
N TYR A 109 -7.67 24.43 4.99
CA TYR A 109 -6.75 25.26 5.78
C TYR A 109 -7.23 26.69 6.04
N VAL A 110 -8.53 26.89 6.25
CA VAL A 110 -9.05 28.21 6.65
C VAL A 110 -9.23 28.23 8.16
N GLU A 111 -8.15 28.51 8.89
CA GLU A 111 -8.22 28.78 10.33
C GLU A 111 -8.92 30.12 10.61
N TRP A 112 -9.61 30.22 11.75
CA TRP A 112 -10.35 31.41 12.16
C TRP A 112 -10.13 31.74 13.64
N THR A 113 -9.84 32.99 13.92
CA THR A 113 -9.61 33.52 15.27
C THR A 113 -10.87 34.08 15.93
N GLU A 114 -10.84 34.16 17.27
CA GLU A 114 -11.97 34.57 18.11
C GLU A 114 -12.00 36.10 18.30
N SER A 115 -13.12 36.79 17.99
CA SER A 115 -13.65 38.02 18.69
C SER A 115 -14.55 38.98 17.85
N PHE A 116 -15.66 38.56 17.19
CA PHE A 116 -16.54 39.52 16.48
C PHE A 116 -18.06 39.27 16.58
N ILE A 117 -18.84 40.35 16.34
CA ILE A 117 -20.30 40.49 16.60
C ILE A 117 -21.17 40.16 15.35
N ILE A 118 -20.57 39.99 14.17
CA ILE A 118 -21.27 39.85 12.89
C ILE A 118 -21.11 38.42 12.34
N PRO A 119 -22.15 37.80 11.76
CA PRO A 119 -22.02 36.47 11.16
C PRO A 119 -21.05 36.46 9.98
N ARG A 120 -20.10 35.52 9.99
CA ARG A 120 -19.14 35.31 8.89
C ARG A 120 -19.59 34.25 7.91
N HIS A 121 -19.09 34.32 6.68
CA HIS A 121 -19.47 33.40 5.61
C HIS A 121 -18.26 32.61 5.08
N LEU A 122 -18.29 31.29 5.22
CA LEU A 122 -17.37 30.38 4.54
C LEU A 122 -18.10 29.73 3.36
N ILE A 123 -17.63 30.01 2.15
CA ILE A 123 -18.37 29.71 0.90
C ILE A 123 -17.51 28.78 0.04
N PHE A 124 -17.93 27.52 -0.08
CA PHE A 124 -17.29 26.54 -0.95
C PHE A 124 -17.86 26.60 -2.38
N THR A 125 -17.05 26.25 -3.37
CA THR A 125 -17.50 26.06 -4.76
C THR A 125 -17.22 24.61 -5.18
N ALA A 126 -18.28 23.84 -5.39
CA ALA A 126 -18.21 22.48 -5.91
C ALA A 126 -18.65 22.47 -7.39
N SER A 127 -19.37 21.42 -7.81
CA SER A 127 -20.05 21.32 -9.09
C SER A 127 -21.20 20.34 -8.96
N THR A 128 -22.27 20.46 -9.76
CA THR A 128 -23.45 19.58 -9.63
C THR A 128 -23.13 18.09 -9.82
N VAL A 129 -22.02 17.74 -10.48
CA VAL A 129 -21.53 16.35 -10.58
C VAL A 129 -21.22 15.70 -9.21
N SER A 130 -21.19 16.49 -8.12
CA SER A 130 -21.14 15.97 -6.75
C SER A 130 -22.42 15.23 -6.31
N PHE A 131 -23.54 15.51 -6.98
CA PHE A 131 -24.86 14.93 -6.68
C PHE A 131 -25.17 13.69 -7.53
N PHE A 132 -24.77 13.71 -8.80
CA PHE A 132 -24.96 12.61 -9.76
C PHE A 132 -23.77 12.61 -10.73
N THR A 133 -23.06 11.48 -10.81
CA THR A 133 -21.84 11.35 -11.60
C THR A 133 -22.14 10.94 -13.03
N VAL A 134 -21.27 11.36 -13.97
CA VAL A 134 -21.40 11.10 -15.41
C VAL A 134 -20.11 10.46 -15.93
N THR A 135 -20.25 9.48 -16.83
CA THR A 135 -19.11 8.75 -17.42
C THR A 135 -18.13 9.72 -18.10
N GLY A 136 -16.85 9.62 -17.74
CA GLY A 136 -15.80 10.54 -18.18
C GLY A 136 -15.52 11.71 -17.23
N TYR A 137 -16.16 11.76 -16.05
CA TYR A 137 -15.76 12.63 -14.94
C TYR A 137 -15.13 11.88 -13.76
N SER A 138 -14.56 10.70 -13.99
CA SER A 138 -13.92 9.89 -12.96
C SER A 138 -12.80 10.62 -12.20
N PRO A 139 -11.97 11.49 -12.81
CA PRO A 139 -10.99 12.31 -12.08
C PRO A 139 -11.62 13.47 -11.29
N TYR A 140 -12.70 14.06 -11.82
CA TYR A 140 -13.21 15.36 -11.35
C TYR A 140 -14.39 15.27 -10.36
N SER A 141 -15.24 14.25 -10.47
CA SER A 141 -16.41 14.13 -9.59
C SER A 141 -16.10 13.73 -8.15
N PRO A 142 -15.10 12.87 -7.82
CA PRO A 142 -14.76 12.56 -6.43
C PRO A 142 -14.39 13.77 -5.57
N PRO A 143 -13.49 14.70 -5.98
CA PRO A 143 -13.16 15.85 -5.16
C PRO A 143 -14.34 16.81 -4.96
N LYS A 144 -15.27 16.92 -5.93
CA LYS A 144 -16.48 17.75 -5.77
C LYS A 144 -17.50 17.09 -4.83
N ALA A 145 -17.58 15.76 -4.81
CA ALA A 145 -18.34 15.02 -3.81
C ALA A 145 -17.75 15.19 -2.39
N ALA A 146 -16.41 15.20 -2.26
CA ALA A 146 -15.73 15.44 -0.98
C ALA A 146 -16.02 16.85 -0.42
N ILE A 147 -15.92 17.91 -1.25
CA ILE A 147 -16.27 19.30 -0.86
C ILE A 147 -17.74 19.40 -0.39
N ARG A 148 -18.66 18.70 -1.07
CA ARG A 148 -20.07 18.63 -0.64
C ARG A 148 -20.21 18.01 0.74
N ASN A 149 -19.60 16.85 0.96
CA ASN A 149 -19.72 16.14 2.23
C ASN A 149 -19.06 16.91 3.39
N LEU A 150 -17.90 17.54 3.16
CA LEU A 150 -17.27 18.46 4.11
C LEU A 150 -18.22 19.61 4.49
N SER A 151 -18.91 20.20 3.52
CA SER A 151 -19.86 21.29 3.78
C SER A 151 -21.07 20.84 4.60
N ASP A 152 -21.59 19.63 4.34
CA ASP A 152 -22.68 19.02 5.12
C ASP A 152 -22.26 18.68 6.56
N VAL A 153 -20.99 18.36 6.82
CA VAL A 153 -20.44 18.16 8.18
C VAL A 153 -20.23 19.49 8.88
N LEU A 154 -19.50 20.43 8.26
CA LEU A 154 -19.18 21.73 8.87
C LEU A 154 -20.43 22.54 9.24
N VAL A 155 -21.50 22.47 8.45
CA VAL A 155 -22.75 23.19 8.80
C VAL A 155 -23.41 22.61 10.05
N GLN A 156 -23.31 21.29 10.29
CA GLN A 156 -23.82 20.64 11.50
C GLN A 156 -22.94 20.95 12.72
N GLU A 157 -21.61 20.91 12.55
CA GLU A 157 -20.67 21.27 13.62
C GLU A 157 -20.84 22.73 14.06
N ILE A 158 -20.97 23.65 13.10
CA ILE A 158 -21.20 25.07 13.38
C ILE A 158 -22.57 25.31 14.04
N GLU A 159 -23.61 24.53 13.71
CA GLU A 159 -24.88 24.61 14.45
C GLU A 159 -24.78 24.14 15.91
N MET A 160 -23.81 23.29 16.29
CA MET A 160 -23.54 23.00 17.71
C MET A 160 -23.09 24.27 18.45
N TYR A 161 -22.16 25.02 17.86
CA TYR A 161 -21.66 26.28 18.43
C TYR A 161 -22.74 27.39 18.40
N ASN A 162 -23.57 27.45 17.35
CA ASN A 162 -24.73 28.36 17.31
C ASN A 162 -25.81 27.99 18.36
N GLY A 163 -26.03 26.71 18.60
CA GLY A 163 -26.89 26.22 19.68
C GLY A 163 -26.38 26.65 21.06
N ALA A 164 -25.07 26.50 21.31
CA ALA A 164 -24.42 26.97 22.53
C ALA A 164 -24.55 28.50 22.68
N ARG A 165 -24.29 29.28 21.63
CA ARG A 165 -24.46 30.76 21.63
C ARG A 165 -25.89 31.22 21.94
N ARG A 166 -26.91 30.43 21.61
CA ARG A 166 -28.32 30.74 21.91
C ARG A 166 -28.73 30.38 23.35
N ASN A 167 -27.91 29.60 24.06
CA ASN A 167 -28.11 29.30 25.47
C ASN A 167 -27.41 30.35 26.34
N LYS A 168 -28.19 31.09 27.16
CA LYS A 168 -27.68 32.19 27.99
C LYS A 168 -26.69 31.76 29.07
N ASP A 169 -26.71 30.49 29.45
CA ASP A 169 -25.88 29.93 30.52
C ASP A 169 -24.64 29.18 30.00
N ALA A 170 -24.42 29.13 28.68
CA ALA A 170 -23.31 28.42 28.06
C ALA A 170 -22.14 29.35 27.73
N ASN A 171 -20.93 28.96 28.11
CA ASN A 171 -19.70 29.67 27.77
C ASN A 171 -19.25 29.28 26.34
N ALA A 172 -19.67 30.06 25.34
CA ALA A 172 -19.41 29.78 23.91
C ALA A 172 -18.56 30.89 23.24
N PRO A 173 -17.67 30.56 22.28
CA PRO A 173 -16.90 31.56 21.53
C PRO A 173 -17.79 32.56 20.77
N ALA A 174 -17.32 33.80 20.69
CA ALA A 174 -18.13 34.97 20.35
C ALA A 174 -18.71 35.02 18.92
N THR A 175 -18.08 34.36 17.95
CA THR A 175 -18.31 34.59 16.51
C THR A 175 -19.39 33.66 15.91
N ASP A 176 -20.44 34.22 15.32
CA ASP A 176 -21.41 33.49 14.47
C ASP A 176 -20.81 33.22 13.08
N VAL A 177 -21.03 32.04 12.52
CA VAL A 177 -20.46 31.61 11.23
C VAL A 177 -21.52 30.84 10.44
N LYS A 178 -21.51 30.99 9.11
CA LYS A 178 -22.40 30.31 8.18
C LYS A 178 -21.60 29.63 7.08
N ILE A 179 -21.85 28.34 6.90
CA ILE A 179 -21.36 27.58 5.75
C ILE A 179 -22.32 27.77 4.59
N HIS A 180 -21.77 27.97 3.41
CA HIS A 180 -22.48 27.95 2.14
C HIS A 180 -21.69 27.12 1.12
N ILE A 181 -22.40 26.52 0.18
CA ILE A 181 -21.78 25.79 -0.92
C ILE A 181 -22.53 26.04 -2.23
N VAL A 182 -21.78 26.47 -3.25
CA VAL A 182 -22.27 26.82 -4.58
C VAL A 182 -21.96 25.68 -5.56
N PHE A 183 -22.97 25.25 -6.33
CA PHE A 183 -22.85 24.17 -7.31
C PHE A 183 -23.15 24.69 -8.73
N PRO A 184 -22.12 25.19 -9.45
CA PRO A 184 -22.22 25.46 -10.87
C PRO A 184 -22.23 24.17 -11.72
N MET A 185 -22.80 24.27 -12.92
CA MET A 185 -22.54 23.35 -14.05
C MET A 185 -21.46 23.97 -14.96
N GLY A 186 -21.47 23.69 -16.28
CA GLY A 186 -20.57 24.34 -17.23
C GLY A 186 -20.56 25.86 -17.08
N ILE A 187 -19.35 26.44 -17.02
CA ILE A 187 -19.15 27.90 -17.00
C ILE A 187 -18.35 28.29 -18.23
N SER A 188 -18.96 29.04 -19.15
CA SER A 188 -18.30 29.50 -20.38
C SER A 188 -17.02 30.28 -20.05
N SER A 189 -15.88 29.69 -20.40
CA SER A 189 -14.56 30.14 -20.00
C SER A 189 -13.47 29.40 -20.78
N PRO A 190 -12.22 29.91 -20.84
CA PRO A 190 -11.10 29.18 -21.43
C PRO A 190 -10.82 27.82 -20.77
N GLY A 191 -11.21 27.65 -19.49
CA GLY A 191 -11.13 26.37 -18.81
C GLY A 191 -12.14 25.36 -19.37
N PHE A 192 -13.38 25.79 -19.58
CA PHE A 192 -14.43 24.99 -20.22
C PHE A 192 -14.11 24.68 -21.70
N GLU A 193 -13.56 25.65 -22.46
CA GLU A 193 -13.07 25.38 -23.82
C GLU A 193 -11.95 24.34 -23.87
N ASN A 194 -11.11 24.27 -22.84
CA ASN A 194 -10.08 23.24 -22.72
C ASN A 194 -10.67 21.88 -22.30
N GLU A 195 -11.60 21.90 -21.34
CA GLU A 195 -12.36 20.75 -20.88
C GLU A 195 -13.09 20.04 -22.03
N GLN A 196 -13.77 20.81 -22.89
CA GLN A 196 -14.48 20.29 -24.08
C GLN A 196 -13.57 19.61 -25.11
N LYS A 197 -12.25 19.87 -25.11
CA LYS A 197 -11.28 19.17 -25.98
C LYS A 197 -10.82 17.82 -25.39
N LEU A 198 -10.95 17.66 -24.08
CA LEU A 198 -10.52 16.49 -23.33
C LEU A 198 -11.67 15.51 -23.07
N LYS A 199 -12.93 15.96 -23.18
CA LYS A 199 -14.12 15.13 -22.95
C LYS A 199 -14.18 13.95 -23.93
N PRO A 200 -14.32 12.72 -23.44
CA PRO A 200 -14.70 11.60 -24.28
C PRO A 200 -16.03 11.85 -25.01
N ALA A 201 -16.22 11.27 -26.19
CA ALA A 201 -17.42 11.45 -27.00
C ALA A 201 -18.73 11.04 -26.27
N LEU A 202 -18.68 10.02 -25.41
CA LEU A 202 -19.81 9.65 -24.54
C LEU A 202 -20.14 10.77 -23.54
N THR A 203 -19.14 11.45 -22.99
CA THR A 203 -19.34 12.53 -22.01
C THR A 203 -20.09 13.69 -22.65
N HIS A 204 -19.78 14.05 -23.91
CA HIS A 204 -20.56 15.04 -24.66
C HIS A 204 -22.03 14.64 -24.83
N ILE A 205 -22.32 13.37 -25.12
CA ILE A 205 -23.70 12.84 -25.25
C ILE A 205 -24.44 12.89 -23.91
N MET A 206 -23.75 12.55 -22.82
CA MET A 206 -24.32 12.53 -21.47
C MET A 206 -24.54 13.94 -20.91
N GLU A 207 -23.89 14.96 -21.49
CA GLU A 207 -24.01 16.38 -21.13
C GLU A 207 -24.85 17.21 -22.11
N GLU A 208 -25.56 16.60 -23.07
CA GLU A 208 -26.41 17.32 -24.04
C GLU A 208 -27.42 18.29 -23.36
N ALA A 209 -27.83 17.99 -22.13
CA ALA A 209 -28.71 18.82 -21.31
C ALA A 209 -28.01 19.98 -20.55
N ASP A 210 -26.67 19.97 -20.42
CA ASP A 210 -25.94 21.07 -19.79
C ASP A 210 -25.83 22.27 -20.74
N LYS A 211 -26.27 23.43 -20.27
CA LYS A 211 -26.17 24.70 -21.00
C LYS A 211 -25.25 25.62 -20.22
N PRO A 212 -24.01 25.82 -20.69
CA PRO A 212 -23.01 26.53 -19.91
C PRO A 212 -23.42 27.98 -19.66
N GLN A 213 -23.39 28.37 -18.40
CA GLN A 213 -23.74 29.73 -17.96
C GLN A 213 -22.51 30.64 -18.07
N THR A 214 -22.73 31.95 -18.19
CA THR A 214 -21.61 32.91 -18.12
C THR A 214 -21.07 33.02 -16.68
N PRO A 215 -19.78 33.37 -16.51
CA PRO A 215 -19.20 33.64 -15.20
C PRO A 215 -19.96 34.69 -14.37
N ASP A 216 -20.61 35.65 -15.04
CA ASP A 216 -21.36 36.74 -14.40
C ASP A 216 -22.76 36.30 -13.95
N GLU A 217 -23.46 35.49 -14.75
CA GLU A 217 -24.74 34.87 -14.34
C GLU A 217 -24.55 33.95 -13.13
N VAL A 218 -23.52 33.10 -13.16
CA VAL A 218 -23.17 32.20 -12.05
C VAL A 218 -22.89 33.00 -10.77
N ALA A 219 -22.11 34.07 -10.87
CA ALA A 219 -21.80 34.94 -9.74
C ALA A 219 -23.05 35.65 -9.21
N ALA A 220 -23.92 36.17 -10.09
CA ALA A 220 -25.13 36.89 -9.68
C ALA A 220 -26.13 35.97 -8.96
N ILE A 221 -26.32 34.75 -9.47
CA ILE A 221 -27.21 33.76 -8.84
C ILE A 221 -26.63 33.28 -7.51
N ALA A 222 -25.31 33.05 -7.45
CA ALA A 222 -24.62 32.67 -6.22
C ALA A 222 -24.75 33.74 -5.13
N ILE A 223 -24.44 35.00 -5.44
CA ILE A 223 -24.57 36.14 -4.50
C ILE A 223 -26.02 36.28 -4.02
N LYS A 224 -27.01 36.15 -4.91
CA LYS A 224 -28.43 36.20 -4.53
C LYS A 224 -28.87 35.03 -3.62
N GLY A 225 -28.22 33.88 -3.70
CA GLY A 225 -28.42 32.76 -2.75
C GLY A 225 -27.79 33.07 -1.39
N LEU A 226 -26.57 33.58 -1.37
CA LEU A 226 -25.86 34.01 -0.15
C LEU A 226 -26.65 35.09 0.60
N GLU A 227 -27.21 36.08 -0.11
CA GLU A 227 -28.07 37.14 0.44
C GLU A 227 -29.35 36.62 1.09
N LYS A 228 -29.86 35.45 0.68
CA LYS A 228 -31.00 34.78 1.33
C LYS A 228 -30.60 33.92 2.52
N GLY A 229 -29.31 33.60 2.67
CA GLY A 229 -28.82 32.59 3.60
C GLY A 229 -29.00 31.14 3.12
N ASP A 230 -29.16 30.91 1.82
CA ASP A 230 -29.27 29.55 1.24
C ASP A 230 -27.97 28.75 1.50
N PHE A 231 -28.06 27.54 2.07
CA PHE A 231 -26.89 26.69 2.34
C PHE A 231 -26.36 26.04 1.04
N GLN A 232 -27.22 25.34 0.30
CA GLN A 232 -26.88 24.74 -0.99
C GLN A 232 -27.41 25.60 -2.13
N ILE A 233 -26.51 26.32 -2.81
CA ILE A 233 -26.87 27.29 -3.86
C ILE A 233 -26.63 26.67 -5.23
N ILE A 234 -27.70 26.37 -5.97
CA ILE A 234 -27.61 25.85 -7.33
C ILE A 234 -27.91 26.94 -8.35
N THR A 235 -27.14 26.96 -9.45
CA THR A 235 -27.13 28.06 -10.41
C THR A 235 -28.09 27.88 -11.59
N ASN A 236 -28.64 26.67 -11.80
CA ASN A 236 -29.60 26.37 -12.87
C ASN A 236 -30.61 25.26 -12.49
N MET A 237 -31.59 25.03 -13.35
CA MET A 237 -32.70 24.10 -13.10
C MET A 237 -32.30 22.62 -13.14
N VAL A 238 -31.38 22.22 -14.02
CA VAL A 238 -30.91 20.82 -14.12
C VAL A 238 -30.19 20.43 -12.83
N GLY A 239 -29.30 21.31 -12.36
CA GLY A 239 -28.65 21.14 -11.06
C GLY A 239 -29.63 21.11 -9.88
N GLN A 240 -30.74 21.85 -9.91
CA GLN A 240 -31.74 21.80 -8.85
C GLN A 240 -32.40 20.41 -8.78
N VAL A 241 -32.69 19.78 -9.93
CA VAL A 241 -33.18 18.40 -10.00
C VAL A 241 -32.14 17.42 -9.44
N MET A 242 -30.86 17.55 -9.82
CA MET A 242 -29.76 16.72 -9.30
C MET A 242 -29.60 16.88 -7.78
N ARG A 243 -29.73 18.10 -7.26
CA ARG A 243 -29.71 18.38 -5.82
C ARG A 243 -30.87 17.67 -5.13
N THR A 244 -32.12 17.92 -5.55
CA THR A 244 -33.29 17.41 -4.82
C THR A 244 -33.41 15.88 -4.87
N SER A 245 -32.89 15.22 -5.91
CA SER A 245 -32.80 13.76 -5.98
C SER A 245 -31.78 13.14 -5.02
N SER A 246 -30.90 13.93 -4.42
CA SER A 246 -29.75 13.45 -3.63
C SER A 246 -29.63 14.10 -2.24
N LEU A 247 -30.71 14.75 -1.77
CA LEU A 247 -30.73 15.51 -0.51
C LEU A 247 -30.51 14.69 0.77
N GLY A 248 -30.92 13.41 0.81
CA GLY A 248 -30.77 12.55 1.99
C GLY A 248 -31.12 13.27 3.32
N ILE A 249 -30.15 13.27 4.24
CA ILE A 249 -30.17 13.99 5.52
C ILE A 249 -29.53 15.40 5.47
N SER A 250 -29.00 15.84 4.32
CA SER A 250 -28.38 17.16 4.17
C SER A 250 -29.37 18.30 4.45
N LEU A 251 -28.82 19.42 4.92
CA LEU A 251 -29.61 20.59 5.31
C LEU A 251 -30.37 21.17 4.10
N ARG A 252 -31.65 21.49 4.31
CA ARG A 252 -32.57 22.01 3.29
C ARG A 252 -32.68 23.53 3.41
N ASN A 253 -32.62 24.24 2.29
CA ASN A 253 -32.86 25.69 2.24
C ASN A 253 -34.32 26.00 2.57
N SER A 254 -35.24 25.12 2.14
CA SER A 254 -36.66 25.18 2.52
C SER A 254 -37.17 23.78 2.83
N LEU A 255 -37.39 23.49 4.12
CA LEU A 255 -37.84 22.17 4.59
C LEU A 255 -39.03 21.62 3.81
N PHE A 256 -40.03 22.45 3.49
CA PHE A 256 -41.20 22.04 2.73
C PHE A 256 -40.91 21.87 1.23
N LEU A 257 -40.42 22.93 0.56
CA LEU A 257 -40.25 22.92 -0.90
C LEU A 257 -39.20 21.89 -1.33
N ASP A 258 -38.08 21.79 -0.64
CA ASP A 258 -37.02 20.82 -0.95
C ASP A 258 -37.49 19.37 -0.73
N THR A 259 -38.33 19.13 0.26
CA THR A 259 -38.87 17.79 0.53
C THR A 259 -39.89 17.37 -0.53
N VAL A 260 -40.83 18.24 -0.89
CA VAL A 260 -41.80 17.97 -1.96
C VAL A 260 -41.08 17.79 -3.30
N ALA A 261 -40.08 18.64 -3.59
CA ALA A 261 -39.24 18.49 -4.77
C ALA A 261 -38.49 17.15 -4.78
N SER A 262 -37.91 16.73 -3.64
CA SER A 262 -37.20 15.44 -3.53
C SER A 262 -38.09 14.25 -3.91
N TRP A 263 -39.33 14.20 -3.40
CA TRP A 263 -40.28 13.14 -3.72
C TRP A 263 -40.60 13.10 -5.23
N PHE A 264 -40.83 14.26 -5.84
CA PHE A 264 -41.07 14.34 -7.28
C PHE A 264 -39.84 13.90 -8.07
N THR A 265 -38.64 14.39 -7.72
CA THR A 265 -37.42 14.02 -8.46
C THR A 265 -37.02 12.56 -8.30
N SER A 266 -37.30 11.92 -7.16
CA SER A 266 -37.10 10.47 -7.01
C SER A 266 -37.91 9.64 -8.00
N ILE A 267 -39.12 10.08 -8.37
CA ILE A 267 -39.93 9.43 -9.42
C ILE A 267 -39.28 9.65 -10.80
N VAL A 268 -38.82 10.87 -11.08
CA VAL A 268 -38.13 11.21 -12.34
C VAL A 268 -36.83 10.42 -12.51
N CYS A 269 -36.09 10.19 -11.42
CA CYS A 269 -34.83 9.44 -11.42
C CYS A 269 -34.97 7.98 -11.87
N LEU A 270 -36.13 7.34 -11.65
CA LEU A 270 -36.38 5.97 -12.15
C LEU A 270 -36.25 5.88 -13.67
N PHE A 271 -36.64 6.93 -14.39
CA PHE A 271 -36.53 7.01 -15.85
C PHE A 271 -35.18 7.55 -16.30
N LEU A 272 -34.66 8.59 -15.63
CA LEU A 272 -33.35 9.17 -15.96
C LEU A 272 -32.20 8.16 -15.83
N ILE A 273 -32.19 7.33 -14.79
CA ILE A 273 -31.14 6.31 -14.62
C ILE A 273 -31.17 5.31 -15.79
N SER A 274 -32.35 4.89 -16.24
CA SER A 274 -32.50 4.01 -17.41
C SER A 274 -32.07 4.67 -18.72
N ASP A 275 -32.33 5.97 -18.91
CA ASP A 275 -31.88 6.74 -20.09
C ASP A 275 -30.36 6.92 -20.11
N PHE A 276 -29.76 7.34 -18.98
CA PHE A 276 -28.31 7.50 -18.85
C PHE A 276 -27.58 6.16 -19.03
N MET A 277 -28.02 5.08 -18.38
CA MET A 277 -27.41 3.75 -18.57
C MET A 277 -27.65 3.21 -19.99
N GLY A 278 -28.81 3.49 -20.59
CA GLY A 278 -29.12 3.17 -21.98
C GLY A 278 -28.21 3.88 -22.97
N LYS A 279 -27.90 5.17 -22.75
CA LYS A 279 -26.93 5.94 -23.55
C LYS A 279 -25.52 5.37 -23.45
N VAL A 280 -25.06 5.03 -22.24
CA VAL A 280 -23.75 4.36 -22.04
C VAL A 280 -23.70 3.03 -22.79
N PHE A 281 -24.72 2.19 -22.64
CA PHE A 281 -24.80 0.89 -23.31
C PHE A 281 -24.84 1.02 -24.83
N ASN A 282 -25.69 1.90 -25.37
CA ASN A 282 -25.87 2.08 -26.80
C ASN A 282 -24.69 2.78 -27.49
N PHE A 283 -23.93 3.61 -26.78
CA PHE A 283 -22.72 4.24 -27.31
C PHE A 283 -21.67 3.19 -27.69
N VAL A 284 -21.47 2.18 -26.83
CA VAL A 284 -20.55 1.06 -27.08
C VAL A 284 -21.02 0.19 -28.25
N THR A 285 -22.33 0.04 -28.47
CA THR A 285 -22.88 -0.78 -29.57
C THR A 285 -23.00 -0.05 -30.91
N THR A 286 -22.84 1.29 -30.94
CA THR A 286 -22.95 2.11 -32.16
C THR A 286 -21.64 2.73 -32.63
N MET A 287 -20.59 2.73 -31.81
CA MET A 287 -19.22 2.95 -32.28
C MET A 287 -18.75 1.77 -33.14
N ALA A 288 -19.06 1.80 -34.43
CA ALA A 288 -18.21 1.17 -35.43
C ALA A 288 -16.84 1.85 -35.34
N ILE A 289 -15.91 1.22 -34.61
CA ILE A 289 -14.53 1.70 -34.47
C ILE A 289 -13.93 1.72 -35.87
N SER A 290 -13.62 2.93 -36.37
CA SER A 290 -12.83 3.09 -37.59
C SER A 290 -11.52 2.33 -37.41
N GLU A 291 -11.27 1.31 -38.23
CA GLU A 291 -10.05 0.49 -38.23
C GLU A 291 -8.83 1.27 -38.78
N THR A 292 -8.66 2.51 -38.33
CA THR A 292 -7.39 3.21 -38.43
C THR A 292 -6.45 2.49 -37.48
N ASN A 293 -5.53 1.70 -38.02
CA ASN A 293 -4.50 1.02 -37.25
C ASN A 293 -3.53 2.06 -36.66
N TYR A 294 -3.08 1.88 -35.42
CA TYR A 294 -2.18 2.81 -34.73
C TYR A 294 -0.99 2.06 -34.11
N GLY A 295 0.14 2.73 -33.99
CA GLY A 295 1.33 2.17 -33.35
C GLY A 295 2.26 3.23 -32.76
N LEU A 296 3.10 2.82 -31.82
CA LEU A 296 4.21 3.62 -31.31
C LEU A 296 5.36 3.55 -32.31
N VAL A 297 5.52 4.57 -33.14
CA VAL A 297 6.55 4.59 -34.21
C VAL A 297 7.77 5.35 -33.72
N ARG A 298 8.92 4.68 -33.57
CA ARG A 298 10.19 5.35 -33.22
C ARG A 298 10.61 6.32 -34.32
N LYS A 299 10.90 7.57 -33.94
CA LYS A 299 11.33 8.66 -34.86
C LYS A 299 12.72 9.20 -34.56
N ALA A 300 13.21 8.98 -33.34
CA ALA A 300 14.56 9.27 -32.89
C ALA A 300 14.80 8.56 -31.54
N ALA A 301 16.05 8.60 -31.04
CA ALA A 301 16.37 8.15 -29.69
C ALA A 301 15.48 8.85 -28.64
N GLY A 302 14.82 8.08 -27.78
CA GLY A 302 13.90 8.58 -26.75
C GLY A 302 12.56 9.14 -27.28
N VAL A 303 12.25 8.98 -28.58
CA VAL A 303 11.05 9.57 -29.22
C VAL A 303 10.31 8.55 -30.07
N ALA A 304 9.17 8.06 -29.56
CA ALA A 304 8.19 7.28 -30.33
C ALA A 304 6.75 7.84 -30.13
N PRO A 305 6.27 8.75 -31.01
CA PRO A 305 4.86 9.14 -31.04
C PRO A 305 3.94 7.95 -31.35
N PHE A 306 2.76 7.98 -30.75
CA PHE A 306 1.63 7.13 -31.16
C PHE A 306 0.96 7.76 -32.39
N GLU A 307 1.02 7.09 -33.54
CA GLU A 307 0.52 7.61 -34.81
C GLU A 307 -0.17 6.53 -35.65
N GLY A 308 -0.96 6.96 -36.64
CA GLY A 308 -1.68 6.05 -37.54
C GLY A 308 -0.74 5.37 -38.53
N ILE A 309 -0.88 4.06 -38.66
CA ILE A 309 -0.06 3.19 -39.51
C ILE A 309 -0.95 2.39 -40.48
N PRO A 310 -0.43 1.94 -41.64
CA PRO A 310 -1.20 1.04 -42.50
C PRO A 310 -1.45 -0.32 -41.84
N VAL A 311 -2.53 -1.00 -42.24
CA VAL A 311 -2.68 -2.44 -41.96
C VAL A 311 -1.67 -3.19 -42.85
N PRO A 312 -0.82 -4.07 -42.29
CA PRO A 312 0.17 -4.80 -43.08
C PRO A 312 -0.49 -5.82 -44.01
N THR A 313 0.04 -5.97 -45.22
CA THR A 313 -0.38 -7.01 -46.18
C THR A 313 0.11 -8.37 -45.72
N LEU A 314 -0.79 -9.35 -45.62
CA LEU A 314 -0.51 -10.69 -45.11
C LEU A 314 0.33 -11.55 -46.08
N PRO A 315 1.53 -12.04 -45.67
CA PRO A 315 2.27 -13.06 -46.43
C PRO A 315 1.64 -14.46 -46.30
N ASP A 316 1.87 -15.34 -47.29
CA ASP A 316 1.27 -16.67 -47.39
C ASP A 316 1.45 -17.59 -46.16
N ASP A 317 2.54 -17.41 -45.41
CA ASP A 317 2.98 -18.24 -44.28
C ASP A 317 2.77 -17.57 -42.90
N TYR A 318 2.04 -16.45 -42.86
CA TYR A 318 1.82 -15.63 -41.68
C TYR A 318 0.35 -15.60 -41.24
N LEU A 319 0.10 -15.00 -40.08
CA LEU A 319 -1.24 -14.68 -39.57
C LEU A 319 -1.39 -13.16 -39.51
N LEU A 320 -2.52 -12.61 -39.97
CA LEU A 320 -2.87 -11.21 -39.73
C LEU A 320 -3.61 -11.12 -38.40
N ILE A 321 -3.08 -10.33 -37.48
CA ILE A 321 -3.59 -10.24 -36.11
C ILE A 321 -4.10 -8.83 -35.84
N ARG A 322 -5.34 -8.72 -35.36
CA ARG A 322 -5.86 -7.53 -34.70
C ARG A 322 -5.30 -7.52 -33.28
N VAL A 323 -4.15 -6.86 -33.10
CA VAL A 323 -3.53 -6.68 -31.78
C VAL A 323 -4.47 -5.87 -30.89
N VAL A 324 -4.84 -6.44 -29.75
CA VAL A 324 -5.71 -5.82 -28.75
C VAL A 324 -4.89 -5.09 -27.69
N ILE A 325 -3.71 -5.62 -27.35
CA ILE A 325 -2.77 -4.97 -26.43
C ILE A 325 -1.33 -5.38 -26.70
N VAL A 326 -0.41 -4.48 -26.37
CA VAL A 326 1.05 -4.64 -26.46
C VAL A 326 1.63 -4.50 -25.05
N ALA A 327 2.51 -5.41 -24.63
CA ALA A 327 3.24 -5.32 -23.39
C ALA A 327 4.62 -4.68 -23.63
N VAL A 328 5.01 -3.80 -22.71
CA VAL A 328 6.27 -3.04 -22.78
C VAL A 328 7.17 -3.51 -21.64
N ASN A 329 8.27 -4.17 -21.96
CA ASN A 329 9.18 -4.72 -20.97
C ASN A 329 10.04 -3.63 -20.29
N PRO A 330 10.61 -3.89 -19.11
CA PRO A 330 11.61 -3.02 -18.47
C PRO A 330 12.91 -2.83 -19.26
N THR A 331 13.03 -3.42 -20.45
CA THR A 331 14.11 -3.21 -21.43
C THR A 331 13.68 -2.38 -22.63
N ASP A 332 12.39 -2.15 -22.87
CA ASP A 332 11.91 -1.55 -24.13
C ASP A 332 12.05 -0.01 -24.10
N TRP A 333 12.16 0.59 -22.91
CA TRP A 333 12.69 1.95 -22.81
C TRP A 333 14.17 2.03 -23.22
N THR A 334 14.93 0.94 -23.15
CA THR A 334 16.30 0.90 -23.67
C THR A 334 16.35 0.66 -25.18
N THR A 335 15.30 0.13 -25.83
CA THR A 335 15.24 0.07 -27.32
C THR A 335 14.92 1.44 -27.90
N LEU A 336 14.09 2.23 -27.23
CA LEU A 336 13.87 3.65 -27.53
C LEU A 336 15.19 4.44 -27.55
N ASP A 337 16.09 4.23 -26.59
CA ASP A 337 17.40 4.91 -26.52
C ASP A 337 18.55 4.18 -27.26
N ALA A 338 18.31 2.96 -27.75
CA ALA A 338 19.31 2.18 -28.48
C ALA A 338 19.53 2.71 -29.92
N PRO A 339 20.70 2.45 -30.53
CA PRO A 339 20.88 2.63 -31.97
C PRO A 339 20.03 1.60 -32.74
N GLY A 340 19.17 2.12 -33.63
CA GLY A 340 18.25 1.36 -34.47
C GLY A 340 17.60 2.29 -35.51
N ASP A 341 16.89 1.72 -36.48
CA ASP A 341 16.31 2.47 -37.59
C ASP A 341 15.05 3.26 -37.16
N ASP A 342 14.91 4.49 -37.65
CA ASP A 342 13.70 5.29 -37.43
C ASP A 342 12.56 4.80 -38.34
N GLY A 343 11.37 4.60 -37.78
CA GLY A 343 10.21 4.00 -38.43
C GLY A 343 9.80 2.63 -37.87
N THR A 344 10.55 2.06 -36.92
CA THR A 344 10.18 0.82 -36.23
C THR A 344 8.99 1.00 -35.29
N LEU A 345 8.22 -0.07 -35.10
CA LEU A 345 7.16 -0.14 -34.10
C LEU A 345 7.72 -0.64 -32.77
N GLU A 346 7.47 0.11 -31.70
CA GLU A 346 7.90 -0.23 -30.34
C GLU A 346 6.90 -1.14 -29.63
N GLY A 347 7.44 -2.02 -28.78
CA GLY A 347 6.69 -3.08 -28.09
C GLY A 347 6.85 -4.42 -28.80
N CYS A 348 7.62 -5.33 -28.19
CA CYS A 348 7.96 -6.62 -28.78
C CYS A 348 6.93 -7.73 -28.52
N ASP A 349 6.10 -7.55 -27.50
CA ASP A 349 5.16 -8.53 -26.96
C ASP A 349 3.71 -8.08 -27.13
N TRP A 350 2.82 -8.98 -27.53
CA TRP A 350 1.45 -8.59 -27.88
C TRP A 350 0.44 -9.72 -27.69
N ALA A 351 -0.84 -9.36 -27.58
CA ALA A 351 -1.99 -10.26 -27.67
C ALA A 351 -3.13 -9.65 -28.50
N GLY A 352 -3.86 -10.49 -29.23
CA GLY A 352 -4.90 -10.07 -30.19
C GLY A 352 -5.74 -11.22 -30.74
N THR A 353 -6.54 -10.96 -31.79
CA THR A 353 -7.33 -11.98 -32.50
C THR A 353 -6.80 -12.22 -33.92
N ILE A 354 -6.88 -13.47 -34.39
CA ILE A 354 -6.59 -13.79 -35.79
C ILE A 354 -7.71 -13.23 -36.68
N GLU A 355 -7.35 -12.39 -37.65
CA GLU A 355 -8.28 -11.84 -38.65
C GLU A 355 -8.21 -12.58 -39.98
N GLU A 356 -7.01 -12.98 -40.39
CA GLU A 356 -6.77 -13.68 -41.65
C GLU A 356 -5.60 -14.65 -41.50
N ILE A 357 -5.69 -15.78 -42.19
CA ILE A 357 -4.73 -16.90 -42.10
C ILE A 357 -4.11 -17.12 -43.47
N GLY A 358 -2.79 -17.02 -43.56
CA GLY A 358 -2.06 -17.29 -44.79
C GLY A 358 -2.24 -18.75 -45.24
N PRO A 359 -2.41 -19.03 -46.55
CA PRO A 359 -2.70 -20.36 -47.08
C PRO A 359 -1.63 -21.44 -46.82
N LYS A 360 -0.47 -21.08 -46.27
CA LYS A 360 0.63 -22.01 -45.90
C LYS A 360 0.80 -22.18 -44.40
N VAL A 361 -0.09 -21.64 -43.56
CA VAL A 361 -0.05 -21.86 -42.10
C VAL A 361 -0.52 -23.28 -41.77
N GLU A 362 0.43 -24.15 -41.43
CA GLU A 362 0.17 -25.60 -41.20
C GLU A 362 -0.51 -25.93 -39.86
N LYS A 363 -0.55 -24.98 -38.91
CA LYS A 363 -1.17 -25.16 -37.59
C LYS A 363 -2.66 -24.80 -37.67
N ALA A 364 -3.52 -25.68 -37.17
CA ALA A 364 -4.98 -25.53 -37.22
C ALA A 364 -5.49 -24.40 -36.31
N PHE A 365 -5.42 -23.17 -36.82
CA PHE A 365 -6.03 -21.97 -36.27
C PHE A 365 -7.36 -21.65 -36.98
N MET A 366 -8.22 -20.88 -36.32
CA MET A 366 -9.43 -20.32 -36.88
C MET A 366 -9.41 -18.79 -36.81
N ILE A 367 -10.08 -18.13 -37.77
CA ILE A 367 -10.34 -16.68 -37.69
C ILE A 367 -11.21 -16.42 -36.46
N GLY A 368 -10.81 -15.42 -35.66
CA GLY A 368 -11.39 -15.12 -34.36
C GLY A 368 -10.66 -15.76 -33.16
N ASP A 369 -9.74 -16.72 -33.38
CA ASP A 369 -8.94 -17.27 -32.28
C ASP A 369 -8.17 -16.17 -31.56
N ARG A 370 -8.27 -16.15 -30.22
CA ARG A 370 -7.43 -15.29 -29.37
C ARG A 370 -6.01 -15.85 -29.35
N VAL A 371 -5.02 -14.97 -29.54
CA VAL A 371 -3.61 -15.33 -29.67
C VAL A 371 -2.68 -14.31 -29.02
N ALA A 372 -1.45 -14.73 -28.72
CA ALA A 372 -0.37 -13.86 -28.25
C ALA A 372 0.97 -14.25 -28.87
N GLY A 373 1.93 -13.34 -28.88
CA GLY A 373 3.24 -13.54 -29.51
C GLY A 373 4.31 -12.56 -29.06
N PHE A 374 5.55 -12.88 -29.42
CA PHE A 374 6.71 -11.99 -29.30
C PHE A 374 7.55 -12.12 -30.57
N ALA A 375 7.97 -11.00 -31.17
CA ALA A 375 8.79 -10.93 -32.39
C ALA A 375 8.33 -11.86 -33.56
N HIS A 376 8.69 -13.15 -33.50
CA HIS A 376 8.14 -14.21 -34.37
C HIS A 376 7.67 -15.41 -33.55
N GLY A 377 6.36 -15.66 -33.54
CA GLY A 377 5.74 -16.85 -32.94
C GLY A 377 4.37 -16.57 -32.34
N VAL A 378 3.45 -17.54 -32.43
CA VAL A 378 2.05 -17.41 -31.98
C VAL A 378 1.57 -18.60 -31.14
N LEU A 379 1.06 -18.29 -29.95
CA LEU A 379 0.35 -19.20 -29.06
C LEU A 379 -1.14 -18.82 -28.99
N CYS A 380 -2.02 -19.81 -28.84
CA CYS A 380 -3.44 -19.59 -28.56
C CYS A 380 -3.60 -19.09 -27.12
N VAL A 381 -4.59 -18.24 -26.90
CA VAL A 381 -4.97 -17.69 -25.61
C VAL A 381 -6.42 -18.10 -25.35
N PRO A 382 -6.80 -18.58 -24.17
CA PRO A 382 -8.20 -18.90 -23.87
C PRO A 382 -9.03 -17.63 -23.66
N ASP A 383 -10.34 -17.81 -23.80
CA ASP A 383 -11.34 -16.79 -23.49
C ASP A 383 -11.30 -16.30 -22.04
N ASN A 384 -10.81 -17.10 -21.08
CA ASN A 384 -10.73 -16.72 -19.67
C ASN A 384 -9.44 -15.95 -19.26
N VAL A 385 -8.46 -15.80 -20.16
CA VAL A 385 -7.22 -15.06 -19.85
C VAL A 385 -7.37 -13.60 -20.29
N PRO A 386 -7.15 -12.60 -19.42
CA PRO A 386 -7.15 -11.18 -19.80
C PRO A 386 -6.08 -10.86 -20.85
N TRP A 387 -6.36 -9.88 -21.71
CA TRP A 387 -5.43 -9.50 -22.79
C TRP A 387 -4.08 -9.02 -22.26
N GLU A 388 -4.08 -8.28 -21.16
CA GLU A 388 -2.91 -7.77 -20.43
C GLU A 388 -1.99 -8.92 -19.98
N ALA A 389 -2.58 -9.94 -19.37
CA ALA A 389 -1.86 -11.14 -18.96
C ALA A 389 -1.31 -11.89 -20.18
N ALA A 390 -2.13 -12.07 -21.21
CA ALA A 390 -1.76 -12.75 -22.44
C ALA A 390 -0.58 -12.09 -23.17
N ALA A 391 -0.47 -10.76 -23.17
CA ALA A 391 0.65 -10.05 -23.78
C ALA A 391 1.93 -10.10 -22.94
N SER A 392 1.87 -10.29 -21.62
CA SER A 392 3.06 -10.33 -20.75
C SER A 392 3.86 -11.65 -20.76
N VAL A 393 3.24 -12.71 -21.29
CA VAL A 393 3.73 -14.10 -21.22
C VAL A 393 4.69 -14.51 -22.37
N PRO A 394 4.53 -14.06 -23.63
CA PRO A 394 5.29 -14.55 -24.78
C PRO A 394 6.81 -14.40 -24.66
N CYS A 395 7.38 -13.19 -24.44
CA CYS A 395 8.82 -13.03 -24.24
C CYS A 395 9.31 -13.75 -22.97
N ALA A 396 8.51 -13.81 -21.91
CA ALA A 396 8.90 -14.52 -20.69
C ALA A 396 9.07 -16.03 -20.95
N ILE A 397 8.16 -16.67 -21.70
CA ILE A 397 8.29 -18.07 -22.15
C ILE A 397 9.43 -18.21 -23.16
N GLY A 398 9.56 -17.29 -24.12
CA GLY A 398 10.65 -17.26 -25.10
C GLY A 398 12.02 -17.22 -24.44
N THR A 399 12.24 -16.26 -23.54
CA THR A 399 13.49 -16.03 -22.82
C THR A 399 13.78 -17.14 -21.81
N MET A 400 12.77 -17.64 -21.09
CA MET A 400 12.92 -18.82 -20.22
C MET A 400 13.31 -20.05 -21.03
N GLY A 401 12.61 -20.28 -22.15
CA GLY A 401 12.88 -21.38 -23.05
C GLY A 401 14.30 -21.30 -23.60
N LEU A 402 14.70 -20.15 -24.16
CA LEU A 402 16.08 -19.95 -24.59
C LEU A 402 17.07 -20.19 -23.44
N GLY A 403 16.83 -19.60 -22.26
CA GLY A 403 17.65 -19.69 -21.05
C GLY A 403 17.86 -21.12 -20.54
N LEU A 404 16.81 -21.75 -20.03
CA LEU A 404 16.86 -23.09 -19.49
C LEU A 404 17.27 -24.11 -20.55
N PHE A 405 16.80 -23.92 -21.78
CA PHE A 405 16.82 -25.01 -22.74
C PHE A 405 17.99 -24.89 -23.71
N LYS A 406 18.02 -23.81 -24.48
CA LYS A 406 19.11 -23.55 -25.46
C LYS A 406 20.46 -23.31 -24.80
N PHE A 407 20.52 -22.41 -23.82
CA PHE A 407 21.81 -21.99 -23.24
C PHE A 407 22.35 -23.03 -22.24
N LEU A 408 21.50 -23.58 -21.36
CA LEU A 408 21.93 -24.60 -20.39
C LEU A 408 21.93 -26.05 -20.95
N SER A 409 21.62 -26.24 -22.24
CA SER A 409 21.85 -27.48 -23.02
C SER A 409 21.23 -28.76 -22.44
N ILE A 410 19.90 -28.78 -22.43
CA ILE A 410 19.11 -29.73 -21.66
C ILE A 410 18.32 -30.58 -22.76
N PRO A 411 17.94 -31.88 -22.58
CA PRO A 411 17.20 -32.64 -23.66
C PRO A 411 15.69 -33.04 -23.41
N PHE A 412 14.77 -32.50 -24.22
CA PHE A 412 13.32 -32.22 -23.96
C PHE A 412 12.47 -33.41 -23.47
N PRO A 413 11.50 -33.24 -22.51
CA PRO A 413 10.53 -34.28 -22.19
C PRO A 413 9.71 -34.69 -23.43
N GLY A 414 10.08 -35.83 -24.01
CA GLY A 414 9.25 -36.54 -24.97
C GLY A 414 8.15 -37.30 -24.23
N PHE A 415 6.95 -37.33 -24.82
CA PHE A 415 5.98 -38.35 -24.45
C PHE A 415 6.48 -39.71 -24.95
N GLU A 416 6.37 -40.71 -24.07
CA GLU A 416 6.75 -42.13 -24.23
C GLU A 416 8.20 -42.54 -23.92
N SER A 417 8.31 -43.49 -22.99
CA SER A 417 9.49 -44.27 -22.59
C SER A 417 10.64 -43.58 -21.81
N ILE A 418 10.53 -43.55 -20.47
CA ILE A 418 11.60 -44.07 -19.59
C ILE A 418 10.97 -44.96 -18.49
N LYS A 419 10.94 -46.27 -18.74
CA LYS A 419 11.08 -47.29 -17.70
C LYS A 419 12.44 -47.96 -17.93
N SER A 420 13.46 -47.60 -17.15
CA SER A 420 14.52 -48.53 -16.73
C SER A 420 15.55 -47.85 -15.83
N SER A 421 16.23 -48.70 -15.08
CA SER A 421 17.44 -48.47 -14.29
C SER A 421 18.61 -47.85 -15.07
N GLU A 422 19.63 -47.42 -14.31
CA GLU A 422 20.98 -46.99 -14.74
C GLU A 422 21.13 -45.50 -15.16
N ALA A 423 21.32 -44.64 -14.16
CA ALA A 423 22.03 -43.36 -14.30
C ALA A 423 22.88 -43.10 -13.03
N ASN A 424 24.10 -42.58 -13.22
CA ASN A 424 25.16 -42.59 -12.20
C ASN A 424 25.01 -41.55 -11.09
N GLN A 425 25.71 -41.81 -9.98
CA GLN A 425 25.52 -41.20 -8.67
C GLN A 425 26.34 -39.91 -8.40
N ASP A 426 26.89 -39.25 -9.43
CA ASP A 426 27.90 -38.19 -9.24
C ASP A 426 27.97 -37.14 -10.37
N ASP A 427 26.99 -36.22 -10.45
CA ASP A 427 27.15 -34.89 -11.11
C ASP A 427 26.06 -33.89 -10.68
N ASN A 428 26.15 -33.37 -9.45
CA ASN A 428 25.15 -32.47 -8.85
C ASN A 428 25.27 -31.02 -9.39
N LYS A 429 24.76 -30.77 -10.60
CA LYS A 429 24.76 -29.42 -11.22
C LYS A 429 23.55 -28.59 -10.79
N THR A 430 23.77 -27.65 -9.87
CA THR A 430 22.77 -26.70 -9.38
C THR A 430 22.55 -25.55 -10.38
N ILE A 431 21.29 -25.26 -10.70
CA ILE A 431 20.90 -24.06 -11.47
C ILE A 431 20.35 -23.01 -10.53
N LEU A 432 20.88 -21.78 -10.60
CA LEU A 432 20.40 -20.62 -9.85
C LEU A 432 19.55 -19.74 -10.76
N ILE A 433 18.23 -19.72 -10.53
CA ILE A 433 17.33 -18.75 -11.19
C ILE A 433 17.40 -17.43 -10.43
N TYR A 434 18.33 -16.58 -10.85
CA TYR A 434 18.47 -15.21 -10.32
C TYR A 434 17.37 -14.31 -10.90
N GLY A 435 16.67 -13.55 -10.06
CA GLY A 435 15.51 -12.75 -10.48
C GLY A 435 14.19 -13.53 -10.56
N GLY A 436 14.01 -14.54 -9.70
CA GLY A 436 12.83 -15.42 -9.67
C GLY A 436 11.45 -14.78 -9.49
N SER A 437 11.36 -13.48 -9.16
CA SER A 437 10.13 -12.69 -9.08
C SER A 437 9.78 -11.95 -10.38
N THR A 438 10.67 -11.93 -11.38
CA THR A 438 10.35 -11.41 -12.72
C THR A 438 9.41 -12.37 -13.45
N ALA A 439 8.63 -11.92 -14.45
CA ALA A 439 7.76 -12.81 -15.23
C ALA A 439 8.52 -14.03 -15.79
N THR A 440 9.69 -13.79 -16.40
CA THR A 440 10.61 -14.82 -16.90
C THR A 440 11.13 -15.75 -15.80
N GLY A 441 11.57 -15.21 -14.66
CA GLY A 441 12.08 -15.99 -13.53
C GLY A 441 11.01 -16.85 -12.86
N THR A 442 9.82 -16.30 -12.67
CA THR A 442 8.65 -16.97 -12.11
C THR A 442 8.20 -18.12 -13.01
N ILE A 443 8.12 -17.90 -14.33
CA ILE A 443 7.80 -18.94 -15.32
C ILE A 443 8.91 -20.01 -15.39
N ALA A 444 10.19 -19.62 -15.29
CA ALA A 444 11.31 -20.57 -15.22
C ALA A 444 11.24 -21.48 -13.98
N ILE A 445 10.87 -20.94 -12.82
CA ILE A 445 10.66 -21.70 -11.58
C ILE A 445 9.48 -22.66 -11.72
N GLN A 446 8.37 -22.24 -12.34
CA GLN A 446 7.21 -23.10 -12.58
C GLN A 446 7.53 -24.25 -13.55
N PHE A 447 8.25 -23.98 -14.64
CA PHE A 447 8.71 -25.02 -15.56
C PHE A 447 9.68 -26.00 -14.90
N ALA A 448 10.67 -25.51 -14.14
CA ALA A 448 11.59 -26.35 -13.39
C ALA A 448 10.89 -27.24 -12.34
N LYS A 449 9.69 -26.84 -11.88
CA LYS A 449 8.84 -27.60 -10.96
C LYS A 449 7.92 -28.62 -11.67
N LEU A 450 7.52 -28.36 -12.92
CA LEU A 450 6.60 -29.21 -13.70
C LEU A 450 7.28 -30.36 -14.45
N LEU A 451 8.60 -30.34 -14.60
CA LEU A 451 9.36 -31.38 -15.32
C LEU A 451 9.67 -32.64 -14.47
N GLU A 452 9.33 -32.63 -13.17
CA GLU A 452 9.60 -33.65 -12.12
C GLU A 452 11.04 -34.17 -11.96
N LEU A 453 11.97 -33.81 -12.85
CA LEU A 453 13.40 -34.10 -12.72
C LEU A 453 14.27 -32.90 -13.10
N TYR A 454 15.52 -32.97 -12.64
CA TYR A 454 16.65 -32.17 -13.10
C TYR A 454 16.74 -32.14 -14.64
N GLY A 455 16.87 -30.94 -15.22
CA GLY A 455 16.84 -30.75 -16.69
C GLY A 455 15.43 -31.00 -17.27
N ILE A 456 15.16 -31.30 -18.53
CA ILE A 456 15.99 -31.63 -19.71
C ILE A 456 15.19 -31.16 -20.96
N THR A 457 15.62 -30.14 -21.75
CA THR A 457 15.06 -29.52 -23.01
C THR A 457 16.05 -28.54 -23.72
N GLY A 458 16.12 -28.36 -25.07
CA GLY A 458 17.16 -27.46 -25.68
C GLY A 458 17.44 -27.40 -27.21
N GLU A 459 17.76 -26.19 -27.74
CA GLU A 459 17.84 -25.79 -29.18
C GLU A 459 18.90 -24.70 -29.49
N LYS A 460 19.14 -24.30 -30.76
CA LYS A 460 20.38 -23.60 -31.16
C LYS A 460 20.26 -22.15 -31.66
N TYR A 461 21.38 -21.43 -31.63
CA TYR A 461 21.53 -20.00 -31.93
C TYR A 461 22.96 -19.67 -32.37
N ILE A 462 23.18 -18.41 -32.74
CA ILE A 462 24.48 -17.86 -33.10
C ILE A 462 24.94 -16.97 -31.94
N PHE A 463 26.07 -17.31 -31.32
CA PHE A 463 26.83 -16.42 -30.44
C PHE A 463 28.17 -16.14 -31.08
N GLU A 464 28.62 -14.89 -31.03
CA GLU A 464 29.94 -14.47 -31.54
C GLU A 464 30.27 -14.98 -32.96
N GLY A 465 29.25 -15.07 -33.82
CA GLY A 465 29.40 -15.42 -35.24
C GLY A 465 29.55 -16.92 -35.57
N LYS A 466 29.36 -17.85 -34.63
CA LYS A 466 29.33 -19.30 -34.94
C LYS A 466 27.93 -19.91 -34.91
N HIS A 467 27.58 -20.62 -35.98
CA HIS A 467 26.26 -21.23 -36.21
C HIS A 467 26.09 -22.62 -35.60
N TRP A 468 24.85 -22.92 -35.22
CA TRP A 468 24.40 -24.22 -34.72
C TRP A 468 22.91 -24.43 -35.17
N GLU A 469 22.53 -25.58 -35.78
CA GLU A 469 21.15 -25.85 -36.35
C GLU A 469 20.17 -26.77 -35.57
N THR A 470 18.88 -26.40 -35.48
CA THR A 470 17.81 -26.98 -34.63
C THR A 470 17.36 -28.43 -34.93
N GLN A 471 16.63 -29.08 -34.00
CA GLN A 471 16.07 -30.44 -34.16
C GLN A 471 14.52 -30.52 -33.98
N PRO A 472 13.76 -31.17 -34.88
CA PRO A 472 12.29 -31.06 -34.96
C PRO A 472 11.45 -31.44 -33.72
N ARG A 473 11.98 -32.20 -32.76
CA ARG A 473 11.20 -32.85 -31.68
C ARG A 473 10.61 -31.90 -30.62
N TYR A 474 10.96 -30.62 -30.65
CA TYR A 474 10.63 -29.65 -29.60
C TYR A 474 9.38 -28.82 -29.92
N PHE A 475 9.03 -28.71 -31.20
CA PHE A 475 7.77 -28.13 -31.66
C PHE A 475 6.55 -28.92 -31.14
N GLU A 476 6.66 -30.25 -31.07
CA GLU A 476 5.60 -31.14 -30.59
C GLU A 476 5.35 -31.09 -29.06
N PHE A 477 6.27 -30.54 -28.27
CA PHE A 477 6.01 -30.31 -26.85
C PHE A 477 5.12 -29.08 -26.62
N ALA A 478 5.39 -27.97 -27.33
CA ALA A 478 4.66 -26.72 -27.13
C ALA A 478 3.15 -26.91 -27.32
N LYS A 479 2.74 -27.77 -28.26
CA LYS A 479 1.34 -28.20 -28.48
C LYS A 479 0.64 -28.79 -27.24
N LYS A 480 1.37 -29.33 -26.25
CA LYS A 480 0.80 -30.07 -25.11
C LYS A 480 0.80 -29.29 -23.79
N PHE A 481 1.59 -28.22 -23.69
CA PHE A 481 1.84 -27.54 -22.41
C PHE A 481 0.89 -26.37 -22.12
N PHE A 482 0.59 -25.54 -23.12
CA PHE A 482 -0.23 -24.34 -22.95
C PHE A 482 -1.59 -24.58 -22.25
N PRO A 483 -2.37 -25.63 -22.59
CA PRO A 483 -3.69 -25.89 -21.98
C PRO A 483 -3.73 -26.05 -20.45
N ILE A 484 -2.57 -26.20 -19.78
CA ILE A 484 -2.48 -26.41 -18.34
C ILE A 484 -2.34 -25.08 -17.57
N VAL A 485 -1.60 -24.12 -18.12
CA VAL A 485 -1.38 -22.79 -17.51
C VAL A 485 -2.66 -21.97 -17.54
N GLU A 486 -3.36 -22.04 -18.67
CA GLU A 486 -4.68 -21.49 -18.96
C GLU A 486 -5.72 -21.78 -17.87
N LYS A 487 -5.70 -23.00 -17.34
CA LYS A 487 -6.59 -23.44 -16.27
C LYS A 487 -6.28 -22.76 -14.94
N LEU A 488 -5.00 -22.71 -14.55
CA LEU A 488 -4.57 -22.23 -13.23
C LEU A 488 -4.70 -20.71 -13.10
N TRP A 489 -4.51 -19.95 -14.18
CA TRP A 489 -4.73 -18.51 -14.19
C TRP A 489 -6.21 -18.14 -14.12
N GLY A 490 -7.07 -18.90 -14.80
CA GLY A 490 -8.53 -18.76 -14.71
C GLY A 490 -9.14 -18.98 -13.32
N GLU A 491 -8.37 -19.57 -12.39
CA GLU A 491 -8.75 -19.73 -10.98
C GLU A 491 -8.32 -18.54 -10.09
N GLY A 492 -7.66 -17.51 -10.64
CA GLY A 492 -7.55 -16.16 -10.05
C GLY A 492 -6.63 -15.97 -8.82
N LYS A 493 -5.47 -16.63 -8.75
CA LYS A 493 -4.81 -16.90 -7.45
C LYS A 493 -3.76 -15.89 -6.89
N TRP A 494 -3.19 -14.87 -7.58
CA TRP A 494 -2.00 -14.08 -7.09
C TRP A 494 -1.93 -12.54 -7.41
N THR A 495 -1.40 -11.66 -6.51
CA THR A 495 -0.98 -10.20 -6.68
C THR A 495 -0.03 -9.63 -5.54
N GLU A 496 0.58 -8.40 -5.62
CA GLU A 496 1.72 -7.88 -4.76
C GLU A 496 1.81 -6.31 -4.41
N HIS A 497 2.79 -5.80 -3.58
CA HIS A 497 2.92 -4.38 -3.03
C HIS A 497 4.38 -3.91 -2.54
N PRO A 498 4.81 -2.59 -2.45
CA PRO A 498 6.25 -2.14 -2.29
C PRO A 498 6.69 -1.19 -1.08
N ARG A 499 8.03 -0.82 -0.91
CA ARG A 499 8.65 0.02 0.21
C ARG A 499 10.01 0.78 -0.06
N GLU A 500 10.50 1.61 0.90
CA GLU A 500 11.80 2.38 0.89
C GLU A 500 12.48 2.53 2.30
N VAL A 501 13.82 2.72 2.38
CA VAL A 501 14.59 3.02 3.62
C VAL A 501 15.54 4.21 3.42
N ARG A 502 15.68 4.99 4.50
CA ARG A 502 16.17 6.35 4.45
C ARG A 502 17.10 6.54 5.67
N PRO A 503 18.45 6.56 5.51
CA PRO A 503 19.40 6.08 6.53
C PRO A 503 19.87 7.08 7.61
N GLY A 504 20.45 6.50 8.68
CA GLY A 504 21.50 7.01 9.61
C GLY A 504 22.70 6.03 9.70
N GLY A 505 22.88 5.20 8.67
CA GLY A 505 23.78 4.05 8.65
C GLY A 505 23.14 2.77 9.21
N LEU A 506 23.87 1.65 9.08
CA LEU A 506 23.49 0.29 9.46
C LEU A 506 24.47 -0.27 10.51
N PHE A 507 24.75 0.55 11.53
CA PHE A 507 25.76 0.25 12.54
C PHE A 507 25.11 -0.12 13.87
N GLY A 508 25.43 -1.33 14.35
CA GLY A 508 25.26 -1.72 15.77
C GLY A 508 24.13 -2.71 16.07
N VAL A 509 24.21 -3.94 15.54
CA VAL A 509 23.38 -5.08 16.01
C VAL A 509 24.08 -6.41 15.80
N LEU A 510 24.00 -7.33 16.77
CA LEU A 510 23.60 -8.74 16.63
C LEU A 510 23.40 -9.40 18.00
N ASP A 511 22.16 -9.78 18.32
CA ASP A 511 21.82 -10.49 19.56
C ASP A 511 21.52 -11.99 19.29
N GLY A 512 21.65 -12.83 20.32
CA GLY A 512 21.36 -14.27 20.34
C GLY A 512 19.92 -14.54 20.80
N GLY A 513 18.97 -13.96 20.06
CA GLY A 513 17.56 -13.91 20.45
C GLY A 513 16.82 -15.26 20.43
N THR A 514 15.51 -15.18 20.66
CA THR A 514 14.60 -16.32 20.92
C THR A 514 14.77 -17.48 19.92
N THR A 515 14.84 -17.18 18.61
CA THR A 515 15.04 -18.18 17.55
C THR A 515 16.43 -18.82 17.57
N GLY A 516 17.48 -18.05 17.89
CA GLY A 516 18.87 -18.52 17.90
C GLY A 516 19.10 -19.58 18.97
N VAL A 517 18.61 -19.32 20.18
CA VAL A 517 18.63 -20.28 21.29
C VAL A 517 17.82 -21.54 20.96
N LEU A 518 16.63 -21.38 20.39
CA LEU A 518 15.79 -22.52 19.99
C LEU A 518 16.51 -23.42 18.96
N VAL A 519 17.08 -22.85 17.89
CA VAL A 519 17.81 -23.62 16.87
C VAL A 519 19.04 -24.31 17.47
N ALA A 520 19.85 -23.58 18.24
CA ALA A 520 21.08 -24.11 18.83
C ALA A 520 20.82 -25.27 19.80
N THR A 521 19.83 -25.13 20.70
CA THR A 521 19.47 -26.19 21.66
C THR A 521 18.86 -27.41 20.98
N ARG A 522 18.06 -27.24 19.92
CA ARG A 522 17.51 -28.37 19.15
C ARG A 522 18.60 -29.14 18.38
N LEU A 523 19.55 -28.44 17.76
CA LEU A 523 20.70 -29.06 17.10
C LEU A 523 21.59 -29.80 18.11
N ALA A 524 21.89 -29.20 19.25
CA ALA A 524 22.68 -29.82 20.32
C ALA A 524 22.01 -31.07 20.92
N LYS A 525 20.67 -31.08 21.05
CA LYS A 525 19.91 -32.27 21.47
C LYS A 525 19.86 -33.36 20.38
N ALA A 526 19.87 -32.99 19.10
CA ALA A 526 19.79 -33.94 17.99
C ALA A 526 21.12 -34.65 17.69
N ASP A 527 22.25 -33.96 17.85
CA ASP A 527 23.60 -34.54 17.79
C ASP A 527 24.50 -33.85 18.83
N PRO A 528 24.69 -34.45 20.03
CA PRO A 528 25.54 -33.90 21.09
C PRO A 528 27.00 -33.67 20.69
N ASN A 529 27.48 -34.32 19.63
CA ASN A 529 28.85 -34.17 19.12
C ASN A 529 29.03 -32.88 18.29
N LEU A 530 27.95 -32.15 18.00
CA LEU A 530 28.04 -30.84 17.35
C LEU A 530 28.66 -29.82 18.31
N SER A 531 29.80 -29.26 17.89
CA SER A 531 30.34 -28.05 18.49
C SER A 531 29.57 -26.85 17.95
N ILE A 532 28.80 -26.21 18.83
CA ILE A 532 27.89 -25.09 18.51
C ILE A 532 28.27 -23.93 19.43
N LEU A 533 28.38 -22.72 18.88
CA LEU A 533 28.66 -21.50 19.64
C LEU A 533 27.55 -20.47 19.36
N ILE A 534 26.88 -20.02 20.43
CA ILE A 534 26.01 -18.85 20.40
C ILE A 534 26.87 -17.62 20.74
N LEU A 535 26.78 -16.58 19.92
CA LEU A 535 27.30 -15.25 20.21
C LEU A 535 26.12 -14.31 20.46
N GLU A 536 26.13 -13.65 21.61
CA GLU A 536 25.09 -12.76 22.12
C GLU A 536 25.74 -11.43 22.50
N HIS A 537 25.17 -10.30 22.10
CA HIS A 537 25.71 -8.96 22.33
C HIS A 537 25.21 -8.34 23.64
N GLY A 538 24.02 -8.73 24.10
CA GLY A 538 23.53 -8.37 25.41
C GLY A 538 24.14 -9.21 26.55
N PRO A 539 23.78 -8.91 27.80
CA PRO A 539 24.24 -9.66 28.96
C PRO A 539 23.55 -11.03 29.07
N ASN A 540 24.15 -11.90 29.86
CA ASN A 540 23.52 -13.14 30.31
C ASN A 540 22.28 -12.84 31.18
N THR A 541 21.23 -13.65 31.01
CA THR A 541 19.94 -13.52 31.69
C THR A 541 19.74 -14.53 32.82
N ARG A 542 20.67 -15.49 32.96
CA ARG A 542 20.58 -16.61 33.92
C ARG A 542 20.28 -16.15 35.33
N ASP A 543 19.21 -16.72 35.90
CA ASP A 543 18.77 -16.55 37.29
C ASP A 543 18.55 -15.07 37.69
N ASN A 544 18.38 -14.17 36.70
CA ASN A 544 18.20 -12.75 36.93
C ASN A 544 16.77 -12.46 37.42
N PRO A 545 16.58 -11.91 38.64
CA PRO A 545 15.25 -11.68 39.21
C PRO A 545 14.35 -10.78 38.37
N LEU A 546 14.92 -9.82 37.61
CA LEU A 546 14.16 -8.93 36.74
C LEU A 546 13.67 -9.64 35.47
N VAL A 547 14.32 -10.73 35.06
CA VAL A 547 13.92 -11.56 33.91
C VAL A 547 12.88 -12.59 34.35
N VAL A 548 13.22 -13.44 35.32
CA VAL A 548 12.42 -14.63 35.65
C VAL A 548 11.07 -14.31 36.31
N ASN A 549 10.96 -13.17 37.01
CA ASN A 549 9.71 -12.75 37.66
C ASN A 549 8.88 -11.86 36.71
N PRO A 550 7.65 -12.27 36.33
CA PRO A 550 6.80 -11.52 35.40
C PRO A 550 6.58 -10.04 35.72
N ALA A 551 6.43 -9.69 37.00
CA ALA A 551 6.07 -8.33 37.44
C ALA A 551 7.11 -7.25 37.06
N PHE A 552 8.38 -7.62 36.86
CA PHE A 552 9.45 -6.65 36.55
C PHE A 552 9.67 -6.41 35.05
N TYR A 553 8.78 -6.86 34.16
CA TYR A 553 8.95 -6.71 32.71
C TYR A 553 9.21 -5.25 32.27
N LEU A 554 8.53 -4.27 32.89
CA LEU A 554 8.76 -2.84 32.62
C LEU A 554 10.20 -2.39 32.93
N MET A 555 10.85 -2.98 33.95
CA MET A 555 12.24 -2.69 34.31
C MET A 555 13.25 -3.27 33.32
N ASN A 556 12.84 -4.18 32.44
CA ASN A 556 13.69 -4.69 31.36
C ASN A 556 13.67 -3.81 30.12
N ILE A 557 12.61 -3.03 29.91
CA ILE A 557 12.45 -2.08 28.80
C ILE A 557 12.66 -0.62 29.21
N ALA A 558 13.13 -0.37 30.43
CA ALA A 558 13.53 0.97 30.87
C ALA A 558 14.69 1.51 29.99
N PRO A 559 14.78 2.83 29.72
CA PRO A 559 15.79 3.40 28.82
C PRO A 559 17.26 3.10 29.18
N ASP A 560 17.54 2.86 30.46
CA ASP A 560 18.85 2.55 31.03
C ASP A 560 19.12 1.04 31.20
N SER A 561 18.12 0.19 30.90
CA SER A 561 18.26 -1.26 31.01
C SER A 561 19.28 -1.78 30.00
N PRO A 562 20.33 -2.52 30.42
CA PRO A 562 21.31 -3.09 29.50
C PRO A 562 20.74 -4.25 28.66
N ARG A 563 19.47 -4.64 28.89
CA ARG A 563 18.79 -5.80 28.27
C ARG A 563 17.92 -5.43 27.06
N VAL A 564 17.88 -4.16 26.68
CA VAL A 564 17.09 -3.63 25.55
C VAL A 564 17.98 -2.74 24.65
N SER A 565 17.69 -2.74 23.35
CA SER A 565 18.23 -1.79 22.36
C SER A 565 17.09 -0.95 21.80
N PHE A 566 17.33 0.34 21.53
CA PHE A 566 16.32 1.24 20.98
C PHE A 566 16.74 1.74 19.59
N TYR A 567 16.03 1.30 18.55
CA TYR A 567 16.25 1.80 17.18
C TYR A 567 15.43 3.05 16.96
N LYS A 568 16.11 4.16 16.67
CA LYS A 568 15.45 5.41 16.30
C LYS A 568 15.25 5.45 14.78
N SER A 569 14.00 5.52 14.33
CA SER A 569 13.69 5.80 12.93
C SER A 569 14.03 7.25 12.58
N ARG A 570 14.07 7.57 11.28
CA ARG A 570 14.00 8.96 10.84
C ARG A 570 12.66 9.62 11.23
N PRO A 571 12.58 10.96 11.22
CA PRO A 571 11.32 11.70 11.28
C PRO A 571 10.37 11.27 10.16
N SER A 572 9.10 11.01 10.48
CA SER A 572 8.06 10.79 9.46
C SER A 572 6.95 11.84 9.54
N LYS A 573 6.51 12.33 8.37
CA LYS A 573 5.32 13.18 8.25
C LYS A 573 4.06 12.45 8.72
N ASP A 574 3.97 11.15 8.44
CA ASP A 574 2.85 10.28 8.84
C ASP A 574 2.74 10.12 10.38
N LEU A 575 3.81 10.46 11.11
CA LEU A 575 3.86 10.46 12.57
C LEU A 575 3.90 11.88 13.17
N ALA A 576 3.45 12.89 12.41
CA ALA A 576 3.51 14.31 12.77
C ALA A 576 4.94 14.81 13.07
N GLY A 577 5.90 14.41 12.25
CA GLY A 577 7.32 14.77 12.38
C GLY A 577 8.09 13.96 13.42
N ARG A 578 7.44 13.07 14.18
CA ARG A 578 8.11 12.25 15.21
C ARG A 578 9.07 11.23 14.61
N GLU A 579 10.12 10.96 15.36
CA GLU A 579 11.00 9.80 15.20
C GLU A 579 10.44 8.65 16.04
N SER A 580 10.06 7.54 15.41
CA SER A 580 9.62 6.34 16.13
C SER A 580 10.82 5.68 16.82
N ILE A 581 10.59 5.15 18.02
CA ILE A 581 11.58 4.40 18.79
C ILE A 581 11.09 2.96 18.88
N ILE A 582 11.85 2.03 18.30
CA ILE A 582 11.52 0.60 18.26
C ILE A 582 12.43 -0.13 19.26
N PRO A 583 11.92 -0.58 20.42
CA PRO A 583 12.70 -1.38 21.36
C PRO A 583 12.85 -2.83 20.90
N THR A 584 14.03 -3.43 21.07
CA THR A 584 14.25 -4.87 20.89
C THR A 584 14.97 -5.48 22.08
N GLY A 585 14.71 -6.77 22.36
CA GLY A 585 15.51 -7.52 23.33
C GLY A 585 16.98 -7.61 22.92
N ARG A 586 17.86 -7.28 23.87
CA ARG A 586 19.32 -7.25 23.74
C ARG A 586 19.93 -7.91 24.98
N CYS A 587 19.70 -9.22 25.12
CA CYS A 587 20.18 -10.08 26.20
C CYS A 587 19.93 -11.54 25.80
N LEU A 588 20.60 -12.49 26.46
CA LEU A 588 20.49 -13.91 26.11
C LEU A 588 19.04 -14.41 26.19
N GLY A 589 18.49 -14.87 25.06
CA GLY A 589 17.06 -15.23 24.90
C GLY A 589 16.22 -14.15 24.21
N GLY A 590 16.73 -12.92 24.12
CA GLY A 590 16.15 -11.80 23.38
C GLY A 590 14.77 -11.38 23.88
N GLY A 591 13.82 -11.25 22.96
CA GLY A 591 12.46 -10.79 23.25
C GLY A 591 11.76 -11.62 24.33
N SER A 592 11.89 -12.94 24.34
CA SER A 592 11.22 -13.79 25.34
C SER A 592 11.61 -13.47 26.79
N SER A 593 12.83 -12.97 27.02
CA SER A 593 13.37 -12.66 28.35
C SER A 593 12.95 -11.27 28.86
N ILE A 594 12.37 -10.41 28.01
CA ILE A 594 11.96 -9.04 28.39
C ILE A 594 10.53 -8.63 28.00
N ASN A 595 9.85 -9.40 27.14
CA ASN A 595 8.53 -9.05 26.62
C ASN A 595 7.43 -9.05 27.70
N PHE A 596 6.23 -8.62 27.29
CA PHE A 596 5.02 -8.58 28.14
C PHE A 596 4.47 -9.98 28.47
N MET A 597 5.12 -11.06 28.03
CA MET A 597 4.71 -12.47 28.17
C MET A 597 3.35 -12.82 27.58
N VAL A 598 2.67 -11.93 26.84
CA VAL A 598 1.40 -12.24 26.19
C VAL A 598 1.55 -13.46 25.28
N TYR A 599 0.75 -14.49 25.55
CA TYR A 599 0.60 -15.63 24.65
C TYR A 599 -0.44 -15.25 23.59
N SER A 600 0.00 -15.25 22.33
CA SER A 600 -0.83 -15.00 21.17
C SER A 600 -0.33 -15.84 19.99
N ARG A 601 -1.26 -16.33 19.17
CA ARG A 601 -1.01 -17.10 17.96
C ARG A 601 -1.54 -16.34 16.74
N PRO A 602 -0.86 -16.41 15.59
CA PRO A 602 -1.45 -15.98 14.31
C PRO A 602 -2.69 -16.80 13.97
N GLN A 603 -3.52 -16.30 13.05
CA GLN A 603 -4.57 -17.10 12.45
C GLN A 603 -3.97 -18.16 11.52
N ALA A 604 -4.67 -19.28 11.31
CA ALA A 604 -4.22 -20.33 10.38
C ALA A 604 -3.95 -19.77 8.97
N ILE A 605 -4.83 -18.87 8.51
CA ILE A 605 -4.73 -18.24 7.19
C ILE A 605 -3.45 -17.41 7.02
N ASP A 606 -2.84 -16.89 8.09
CA ASP A 606 -1.61 -16.11 8.02
C ASP A 606 -0.43 -16.97 7.54
N PHE A 607 -0.40 -18.24 7.96
CA PHE A 607 0.59 -19.23 7.54
C PHE A 607 0.33 -19.74 6.12
N ASP A 608 -0.93 -20.02 5.79
CA ASP A 608 -1.31 -20.46 4.44
C ASP A 608 -1.06 -19.37 3.38
N ALA A 609 -1.24 -18.09 3.75
CA ALA A 609 -0.95 -16.93 2.91
C ALA A 609 0.54 -16.76 2.57
N TRP A 610 1.47 -17.34 3.34
CA TRP A 610 2.89 -17.30 3.00
C TRP A 610 3.20 -18.14 1.74
N ASN A 611 2.38 -19.15 1.43
CA ASN A 611 2.54 -20.03 0.26
C ASN A 611 3.95 -20.66 0.12
N VAL A 612 4.66 -20.84 1.25
CA VAL A 612 5.96 -21.51 1.31
C VAL A 612 5.76 -22.98 1.70
N PRO A 613 6.24 -23.96 0.92
CA PRO A 613 6.12 -25.38 1.27
C PRO A 613 6.70 -25.70 2.66
N GLY A 614 5.95 -26.45 3.47
CA GLY A 614 6.32 -26.79 4.85
C GLY A 614 5.98 -25.72 5.89
N TRP A 615 5.35 -24.61 5.49
CA TRP A 615 4.91 -23.53 6.38
C TRP A 615 3.40 -23.31 6.36
N SER A 616 2.61 -24.24 5.81
CA SER A 616 1.14 -24.14 5.87
C SER A 616 0.63 -24.28 7.29
N SER A 617 -0.61 -23.84 7.57
CA SER A 617 -1.27 -24.04 8.86
C SER A 617 -1.25 -25.51 9.30
N LYS A 618 -1.46 -26.42 8.35
CA LYS A 618 -1.38 -27.87 8.52
C LYS A 618 0.00 -28.35 8.99
N ASP A 619 1.08 -27.73 8.51
CA ASP A 619 2.45 -28.09 8.89
C ASP A 619 2.85 -27.48 10.24
N ILE A 620 2.37 -26.27 10.50
CA ILE A 620 2.81 -25.42 11.62
C ILE A 620 1.99 -25.62 12.90
N ILE A 621 0.68 -25.86 12.83
CA ILE A 621 -0.14 -26.14 14.03
C ILE A 621 0.40 -27.33 14.86
N PRO A 622 0.79 -28.48 14.26
CA PRO A 622 1.44 -29.56 15.00
C PRO A 622 2.76 -29.15 15.68
N MET A 623 3.50 -28.20 15.09
CA MET A 623 4.73 -27.67 15.68
C MET A 623 4.45 -26.77 16.89
N PHE A 624 3.43 -25.91 16.84
CA PHE A 624 2.99 -25.15 18.02
C PHE A 624 2.61 -26.08 19.17
N LYS A 625 1.78 -27.10 18.90
CA LYS A 625 1.39 -28.11 19.91
C LYS A 625 2.58 -28.86 20.51
N LYS A 626 3.68 -29.03 19.76
CA LYS A 626 4.87 -29.75 20.24
C LYS A 626 5.67 -28.98 21.30
N TYR A 627 5.62 -27.65 21.29
CA TYR A 627 6.37 -26.80 22.21
C TYR A 627 5.56 -26.31 23.41
N GLU A 628 4.24 -26.41 23.32
CA GLU A 628 3.30 -25.87 24.30
C GLU A 628 2.95 -26.89 25.40
N ASN A 629 2.93 -26.41 26.64
CA ASN A 629 2.27 -27.04 27.79
C ASN A 629 1.14 -26.10 28.25
N PHE A 630 -0.07 -26.32 27.74
CA PHE A 630 -1.21 -25.43 27.94
C PHE A 630 -1.96 -25.78 29.23
N GLN A 631 -1.79 -24.95 30.25
CA GLN A 631 -2.27 -25.19 31.62
C GLN A 631 -3.66 -24.58 31.92
N VAL A 632 -4.38 -24.15 30.88
CA VAL A 632 -5.73 -23.57 31.00
C VAL A 632 -6.77 -24.68 30.89
N THR A 633 -7.67 -24.74 31.86
CA THR A 633 -8.59 -25.87 32.08
C THR A 633 -10.06 -25.51 31.81
N ASP A 634 -10.32 -24.54 30.93
CA ASP A 634 -11.68 -24.17 30.56
C ASP A 634 -12.24 -25.22 29.56
N PRO A 635 -13.37 -25.88 29.86
CA PRO A 635 -13.90 -26.97 29.04
C PRO A 635 -14.46 -26.52 27.67
N ALA A 636 -14.59 -25.21 27.42
CA ALA A 636 -14.99 -24.68 26.12
C ALA A 636 -13.81 -24.43 25.17
N ILE A 637 -12.57 -24.71 25.58
CA ILE A 637 -11.38 -24.62 24.72
C ILE A 637 -11.26 -25.89 23.87
N ASP A 638 -10.97 -25.72 22.57
CA ASP A 638 -10.63 -26.83 21.68
C ASP A 638 -9.23 -27.38 22.02
N THR A 639 -9.20 -28.47 22.77
CA THR A 639 -7.96 -29.16 23.16
C THR A 639 -7.22 -29.76 21.96
N SER A 640 -7.85 -29.87 20.78
CA SER A 640 -7.21 -30.42 19.58
C SER A 640 -6.16 -29.49 18.96
N VAL A 641 -6.21 -28.19 19.25
CA VAL A 641 -5.23 -27.19 18.74
C VAL A 641 -4.15 -26.81 19.75
N HIS A 642 -4.16 -27.38 20.96
CA HIS A 642 -3.15 -27.10 22.00
C HIS A 642 -2.24 -28.29 22.33
N GLY A 643 -1.03 -27.98 22.79
CA GLY A 643 -0.08 -28.91 23.39
C GLY A 643 -0.20 -29.00 24.91
N TYR A 644 0.10 -30.15 25.50
CA TYR A 644 0.03 -30.38 26.95
C TYR A 644 1.31 -31.01 27.53
N ASP A 645 2.31 -31.27 26.69
CA ASP A 645 3.55 -31.99 27.04
C ASP A 645 4.82 -31.25 26.57
N GLY A 646 4.68 -30.02 26.04
CA GLY A 646 5.78 -29.22 25.50
C GLY A 646 6.63 -28.53 26.57
N GLU A 647 7.74 -27.91 26.16
CA GLU A 647 8.71 -27.32 27.10
C GLU A 647 8.38 -25.90 27.58
N PHE A 648 7.30 -25.28 27.08
CA PHE A 648 6.90 -23.92 27.46
C PHE A 648 5.49 -23.91 28.04
N SER A 649 5.39 -23.63 29.34
CA SER A 649 4.08 -23.49 30.00
C SER A 649 3.33 -22.24 29.53
N VAL A 650 2.03 -22.39 29.31
CA VAL A 650 1.10 -21.31 28.99
C VAL A 650 -0.04 -21.34 29.99
N SER A 651 -0.25 -20.24 30.71
CA SER A 651 -1.30 -20.17 31.74
C SER A 651 -1.99 -18.81 31.73
N SER A 652 -3.03 -18.65 32.53
CA SER A 652 -3.62 -17.33 32.79
C SER A 652 -2.79 -16.45 33.75
N GLY A 653 -1.55 -16.83 34.08
CA GLY A 653 -0.76 -16.22 35.15
C GLY A 653 -1.22 -16.66 36.56
N THR A 654 -0.46 -16.22 37.57
CA THR A 654 -0.71 -16.53 38.99
C THR A 654 -1.60 -15.52 39.70
N ASN A 655 -1.75 -14.32 39.15
CA ASN A 655 -2.64 -13.28 39.65
C ASN A 655 -3.36 -12.59 38.47
N ALA A 656 -4.66 -12.31 38.64
CA ALA A 656 -5.50 -11.67 37.64
C ALA A 656 -6.68 -10.96 38.32
N GLN A 657 -7.18 -9.87 37.75
CA GLN A 657 -8.32 -9.11 38.29
C GLN A 657 -9.67 -9.61 37.74
N PRO A 658 -10.44 -10.46 38.46
CA PRO A 658 -11.59 -11.14 37.88
C PRO A 658 -12.81 -10.21 37.75
N ALA A 659 -12.91 -9.21 38.63
CA ALA A 659 -13.96 -8.19 38.59
C ALA A 659 -13.80 -7.31 37.34
N PHE A 660 -12.63 -6.67 37.18
CA PHE A 660 -12.31 -5.87 35.99
C PHE A 660 -12.45 -6.67 34.69
N GLN A 661 -11.94 -7.91 34.65
CA GLN A 661 -12.07 -8.77 33.46
C GLN A 661 -13.55 -9.04 33.10
N LYS A 662 -14.40 -9.29 34.10
CA LYS A 662 -15.84 -9.52 33.90
C LYS A 662 -16.56 -8.26 33.40
N ASP A 663 -16.25 -7.10 33.98
CA ASP A 663 -16.86 -5.84 33.55
C ASP A 663 -16.38 -5.42 32.16
N PHE A 664 -15.11 -5.67 31.81
CA PHE A 664 -14.59 -5.48 30.46
C PHE A 664 -15.30 -6.37 29.43
N PHE A 665 -15.48 -7.67 29.72
CA PHE A 665 -16.23 -8.58 28.83
C PHE A 665 -17.69 -8.16 28.68
N LYS A 666 -18.34 -7.72 29.77
CA LYS A 666 -19.70 -7.18 29.74
C LYS A 666 -19.80 -5.92 28.89
N ALA A 667 -18.84 -5.00 29.00
CA ALA A 667 -18.78 -3.80 28.17
C ALA A 667 -18.61 -4.15 26.68
N CYS A 668 -17.75 -5.11 26.36
CA CYS A 668 -17.59 -5.64 24.99
C CYS A 668 -18.89 -6.24 24.46
N SER A 669 -19.59 -7.07 25.25
CA SER A 669 -20.87 -7.66 24.87
C SER A 669 -21.95 -6.60 24.61
N ASN A 670 -22.01 -5.53 25.40
CA ASN A 670 -22.96 -4.43 25.22
C ASN A 670 -22.79 -3.68 23.89
N VAL A 671 -21.60 -3.73 23.27
CA VAL A 671 -21.32 -3.15 21.94
C VAL A 671 -21.26 -4.20 20.82
N GLY A 672 -21.71 -5.43 21.08
CA GLY A 672 -21.82 -6.50 20.09
C GLY A 672 -20.55 -7.32 19.85
N ILE A 673 -19.52 -7.20 20.68
CA ILE A 673 -18.30 -8.02 20.61
C ILE A 673 -18.53 -9.32 21.40
N SER A 674 -18.50 -10.45 20.70
CA SER A 674 -18.72 -11.78 21.28
C SER A 674 -17.60 -12.20 22.22
N THR A 675 -17.94 -12.88 23.32
CA THR A 675 -16.96 -13.52 24.21
C THR A 675 -16.60 -14.93 23.74
N THR A 676 -15.33 -15.32 23.85
CA THR A 676 -14.83 -16.69 23.62
C THR A 676 -13.97 -17.17 24.79
N ALA A 677 -13.97 -18.48 25.03
CA ALA A 677 -13.06 -19.13 25.99
C ALA A 677 -11.60 -19.12 25.50
N ASP A 678 -11.40 -19.18 24.17
CA ASP A 678 -10.09 -19.04 23.54
C ASP A 678 -10.12 -18.09 22.34
N VAL A 679 -9.22 -17.12 22.36
CA VAL A 679 -8.93 -16.18 21.27
C VAL A 679 -7.75 -16.63 20.40
N GLN A 680 -7.04 -17.68 20.79
CA GLN A 680 -5.78 -18.15 20.18
C GLN A 680 -5.93 -19.50 19.46
N SER A 681 -7.15 -19.85 19.07
CA SER A 681 -7.52 -21.13 18.44
C SER A 681 -7.17 -21.23 16.95
N PHE A 682 -6.31 -20.35 16.44
CA PHE A 682 -6.00 -20.12 15.02
C PHE A 682 -7.18 -19.69 14.12
N HIS A 683 -8.42 -19.68 14.62
CA HIS A 683 -9.62 -19.36 13.83
C HIS A 683 -10.54 -18.32 14.47
N SER A 684 -10.24 -17.87 15.70
CA SER A 684 -11.03 -16.88 16.41
C SER A 684 -10.72 -15.47 15.93
N ALA A 685 -11.71 -14.79 15.36
CA ALA A 685 -11.63 -13.40 14.91
C ALA A 685 -12.86 -12.61 15.39
N ASN A 686 -12.69 -11.30 15.63
CA ASN A 686 -13.75 -10.41 16.13
C ASN A 686 -14.42 -10.89 17.44
N ALA A 687 -13.62 -11.37 18.39
CA ALA A 687 -14.08 -11.83 19.70
C ALA A 687 -13.16 -11.33 20.82
N VAL A 688 -13.69 -11.24 22.03
CA VAL A 688 -12.93 -10.96 23.26
C VAL A 688 -12.80 -12.23 24.09
N GLY A 689 -11.64 -12.46 24.70
CA GLY A 689 -11.40 -13.61 25.56
C GLY A 689 -10.32 -13.30 26.57
N LYS A 690 -10.00 -14.27 27.42
CA LYS A 690 -8.94 -14.10 28.42
C LYS A 690 -7.57 -14.18 27.74
N PHE A 691 -6.71 -13.19 27.97
CA PHE A 691 -5.31 -13.31 27.59
C PHE A 691 -4.62 -14.33 28.49
N ASN A 692 -3.96 -15.30 27.84
CA ASN A 692 -3.02 -16.19 28.49
C ASN A 692 -1.60 -15.64 28.32
N MET A 693 -0.67 -16.18 29.08
CA MET A 693 0.69 -15.68 29.24
C MET A 693 1.69 -16.83 29.21
N TRP A 694 2.89 -16.55 28.71
CA TRP A 694 4.11 -17.36 28.82
C TRP A 694 4.65 -17.32 30.26
N ILE A 695 3.83 -17.80 31.19
CA ILE A 695 4.07 -17.88 32.63
C ILE A 695 3.64 -19.29 33.04
N ASP A 696 4.52 -20.00 33.74
CA ASP A 696 4.16 -21.27 34.34
C ASP A 696 3.28 -21.06 35.58
N ARG A 697 2.14 -21.77 35.64
CA ARG A 697 1.17 -21.64 36.73
C ARG A 697 1.71 -22.16 38.06
N GLU A 698 2.58 -23.17 38.03
CA GLU A 698 3.07 -23.85 39.23
C GLU A 698 4.19 -23.06 39.91
N THR A 699 5.20 -22.62 39.14
CA THR A 699 6.33 -21.82 39.64
C THR A 699 6.07 -20.32 39.67
N GLY A 700 5.12 -19.82 38.86
CA GLY A 700 4.87 -18.38 38.66
C GLY A 700 5.92 -17.67 37.80
N LEU A 701 6.87 -18.41 37.21
CA LEU A 701 8.01 -17.85 36.49
C LEU A 701 7.72 -17.66 34.99
N ARG A 702 8.37 -16.64 34.42
CA ARG A 702 8.44 -16.39 32.97
C ARG A 702 8.95 -17.61 32.23
N GLN A 703 8.33 -17.93 31.10
CA GLN A 703 8.73 -19.03 30.21
C GLN A 703 9.52 -18.48 29.01
N ASP A 704 10.81 -18.22 29.22
CA ASP A 704 11.73 -17.78 28.16
C ASP A 704 12.67 -18.90 27.69
N VAL A 705 13.14 -18.82 26.45
CA VAL A 705 13.93 -19.90 25.83
C VAL A 705 15.28 -20.17 26.51
N ALA A 706 15.85 -19.20 27.22
CA ALA A 706 17.14 -19.39 27.89
C ALA A 706 16.95 -20.26 29.14
N HIS A 707 15.94 -19.95 29.97
CA HIS A 707 15.62 -20.75 31.15
C HIS A 707 14.95 -22.09 30.82
N CYS A 708 14.02 -22.15 29.86
CA CYS A 708 13.32 -23.40 29.52
C CYS A 708 14.19 -24.41 28.74
N LEU A 709 15.15 -23.95 27.91
CA LEU A 709 15.90 -24.84 27.01
C LEU A 709 17.43 -24.78 27.16
N LEU A 710 18.01 -23.59 27.33
CA LEU A 710 19.46 -23.40 27.22
C LEU A 710 20.20 -23.78 28.49
N PHE A 711 19.88 -23.15 29.62
CA PHE A 711 20.57 -23.41 30.87
C PHE A 711 20.44 -24.88 31.32
N PRO A 712 19.26 -25.54 31.25
CA PRO A 712 19.16 -26.97 31.55
C PRO A 712 20.02 -27.88 30.66
N LEU A 713 20.31 -27.47 29.42
CA LEU A 713 21.15 -28.23 28.50
C LEU A 713 22.65 -27.97 28.71
N LEU A 714 23.03 -26.76 29.12
CA LEU A 714 24.39 -26.43 29.54
C LEU A 714 24.76 -27.12 30.85
N ASP A 715 23.83 -27.17 31.82
CA ASP A 715 24.04 -27.77 33.14
C ASP A 715 24.24 -29.29 33.08
N GLN A 716 23.68 -29.96 32.06
CA GLN A 716 23.94 -31.38 31.80
C GLN A 716 25.37 -31.66 31.34
N GLY A 717 26.09 -30.66 30.81
CA GLY A 717 27.51 -30.78 30.41
C GLY A 717 27.82 -31.81 29.32
N ASN A 718 26.81 -32.35 28.64
CA ASN A 718 26.90 -33.51 27.75
C ASN A 718 26.83 -33.18 26.24
N THR A 719 26.81 -31.90 25.87
CA THR A 719 26.80 -31.44 24.47
C THR A 719 27.97 -30.49 24.17
N GLY A 720 28.35 -30.37 22.90
CA GLY A 720 29.33 -29.39 22.44
C GLY A 720 28.83 -27.93 22.35
N LEU A 721 27.72 -27.59 23.03
CA LEU A 721 27.11 -26.26 23.00
C LEU A 721 27.85 -25.29 23.94
N GLN A 722 28.17 -24.10 23.41
CA GLN A 722 28.84 -23.01 24.11
C GLN A 722 28.10 -21.69 23.86
N VAL A 723 28.25 -20.75 24.79
CA VAL A 723 27.62 -19.42 24.73
C VAL A 723 28.66 -18.37 25.15
N ALA A 724 28.74 -17.28 24.40
CA ALA A 724 29.46 -16.08 24.80
C ALA A 724 28.51 -14.89 24.71
N THR A 725 28.29 -14.21 25.84
CA THR A 725 27.52 -12.96 25.95
C THR A 725 28.42 -11.75 25.87
N ASP A 726 27.85 -10.56 25.73
CA ASP A 726 28.58 -9.29 25.62
C ASP A 726 29.55 -9.25 24.41
N VAL A 727 29.19 -10.01 23.36
CA VAL A 727 29.90 -10.17 22.08
C VAL A 727 29.12 -9.57 20.91
N SER A 728 29.62 -8.49 20.32
CA SER A 728 29.08 -7.94 19.07
C SER A 728 29.61 -8.72 17.87
N VAL A 729 28.74 -9.19 16.97
CA VAL A 729 29.16 -9.78 15.70
C VAL A 729 29.15 -8.71 14.60
N ASN A 730 30.30 -8.53 13.95
CA ASN A 730 30.53 -7.46 12.99
C ASN A 730 30.00 -7.83 11.61
N ARG A 731 30.38 -9.03 11.12
CA ARG A 731 30.08 -9.55 9.78
C ARG A 731 30.35 -11.06 9.66
N ILE A 732 29.73 -11.68 8.69
CA ILE A 732 29.95 -13.06 8.22
C ILE A 732 31.15 -13.08 7.27
N LEU A 733 31.96 -14.13 7.37
CA LEU A 733 33.15 -14.33 6.53
C LEU A 733 32.86 -15.35 5.42
N PHE A 734 32.97 -14.92 4.17
CA PHE A 734 32.76 -15.75 2.99
C PHE A 734 34.09 -16.17 2.35
N ASN A 735 34.12 -17.37 1.77
CA ASN A 735 35.21 -17.80 0.89
C ASN A 735 34.95 -17.39 -0.58
N ALA A 736 35.89 -17.70 -1.48
CA ALA A 736 35.78 -17.40 -2.92
C ALA A 736 34.50 -17.96 -3.58
N ASN A 737 33.98 -19.09 -3.09
CA ASN A 737 32.76 -19.72 -3.60
C ASN A 737 31.49 -19.20 -2.90
N LYS A 738 31.56 -18.04 -2.23
CA LYS A 738 30.48 -17.41 -1.46
C LYS A 738 29.88 -18.29 -0.35
N LYS A 739 30.60 -19.31 0.12
CA LYS A 739 30.20 -20.11 1.29
C LYS A 739 30.60 -19.39 2.57
N ALA A 740 29.69 -19.28 3.53
CA ALA A 740 29.99 -18.78 4.87
C ALA A 740 30.95 -19.74 5.61
N THR A 741 32.01 -19.18 6.21
CA THR A 741 33.11 -19.94 6.84
C THR A 741 33.34 -19.58 8.31
N GLY A 742 32.62 -18.60 8.82
CA GLY A 742 32.80 -18.06 10.17
C GLY A 742 32.21 -16.67 10.30
N VAL A 743 32.46 -16.04 11.44
CA VAL A 743 32.10 -14.65 11.71
C VAL A 743 33.25 -13.89 12.34
N GLU A 744 33.32 -12.61 12.05
CA GLU A 744 34.16 -11.64 12.75
C GLU A 744 33.33 -11.00 13.86
N TYR A 745 33.86 -10.95 15.07
CA TYR A 745 33.18 -10.45 16.27
C TYR A 745 34.10 -9.56 17.10
N THR A 746 33.56 -8.85 18.07
CA THR A 746 34.28 -7.93 18.96
C THR A 746 33.66 -8.00 20.36
N ILE A 747 34.51 -8.21 21.37
CA ILE A 747 34.16 -8.02 22.77
C ILE A 747 34.41 -6.55 23.10
N SER A 748 33.59 -5.94 23.96
CA SER A 748 33.76 -4.52 24.31
C SER A 748 35.19 -4.24 24.83
N GLY A 749 35.83 -3.21 24.29
CA GLY A 749 37.22 -2.85 24.61
C GLY A 749 38.31 -3.72 23.95
N THR A 750 37.97 -4.73 23.14
CA THR A 750 38.95 -5.57 22.44
C THR A 750 39.06 -5.25 20.95
N LYS A 751 40.11 -5.76 20.29
CA LYS A 751 40.19 -5.77 18.82
C LYS A 751 39.24 -6.82 18.24
N PRO A 752 38.79 -6.67 16.97
CA PRO A 752 38.02 -7.70 16.29
C PRO A 752 38.76 -9.04 16.23
N ALA A 753 38.02 -10.12 16.50
CA ALA A 753 38.46 -11.51 16.48
C ALA A 753 37.61 -12.32 15.50
N VAL A 754 38.04 -13.54 15.18
CA VAL A 754 37.36 -14.41 14.20
C VAL A 754 37.12 -15.79 14.79
N VAL A 755 35.89 -16.29 14.67
CA VAL A 755 35.55 -17.69 14.92
C VAL A 755 35.11 -18.35 13.62
N LYS A 756 35.58 -19.59 13.38
CA LYS A 756 35.30 -20.35 12.15
C LYS A 756 34.18 -21.36 12.36
N ALA A 757 33.27 -21.44 11.40
CA ALA A 757 32.20 -22.42 11.36
C ALA A 757 32.52 -23.52 10.32
N ARG A 758 32.53 -24.79 10.75
CA ARG A 758 32.85 -25.93 9.87
C ARG A 758 31.73 -26.32 8.92
N ARG A 759 30.46 -26.15 9.34
CA ARG A 759 29.27 -26.62 8.61
C ARG A 759 28.33 -25.48 8.21
N LEU A 760 27.86 -24.71 9.19
CA LEU A 760 26.78 -23.74 9.03
C LEU A 760 27.03 -22.48 9.87
N VAL A 761 26.63 -21.32 9.36
CA VAL A 761 26.43 -20.08 10.13
C VAL A 761 24.93 -19.82 10.11
N VAL A 762 24.30 -19.69 11.28
CA VAL A 762 22.89 -19.31 11.43
C VAL A 762 22.85 -17.88 11.92
N LEU A 763 22.11 -17.01 11.23
CA LEU A 763 21.90 -15.63 11.62
C LEU A 763 20.50 -15.49 12.23
N ALA A 764 20.42 -15.09 13.50
CA ALA A 764 19.20 -15.16 14.31
C ALA A 764 18.97 -13.92 15.18
N SER A 765 19.39 -12.75 14.70
CA SER A 765 19.48 -11.51 15.49
C SER A 765 18.31 -10.55 15.25
N GLY A 766 17.10 -11.12 15.11
CA GLY A 766 15.86 -10.37 14.91
C GLY A 766 15.75 -9.66 13.56
N ALA A 767 14.58 -9.06 13.33
CA ALA A 767 14.23 -8.39 12.08
C ALA A 767 15.05 -7.11 11.82
N LEU A 768 15.43 -6.37 12.87
CA LEU A 768 16.23 -5.15 12.75
C LEU A 768 17.74 -5.40 12.74
N GLY A 769 18.21 -6.57 13.22
CA GLY A 769 19.64 -6.87 13.34
C GLY A 769 20.21 -7.73 12.23
N SER A 770 19.49 -8.78 11.84
CA SER A 770 19.94 -9.71 10.80
C SER A 770 20.25 -9.00 9.46
N PRO A 771 19.42 -8.06 8.96
CA PRO A 771 19.75 -7.32 7.74
C PRO A 771 21.08 -6.58 7.82
N GLN A 772 21.32 -5.88 8.93
CA GLN A 772 22.52 -5.05 9.08
C GLN A 772 23.82 -5.87 9.04
N VAL A 773 23.82 -7.11 9.56
CA VAL A 773 24.99 -7.98 9.35
C VAL A 773 25.07 -8.51 7.94
N LEU A 774 23.97 -8.91 7.31
CA LEU A 774 24.03 -9.32 5.90
C LEU A 774 24.66 -8.19 5.07
N GLU A 775 24.21 -6.95 5.26
CA GLU A 775 24.74 -5.78 4.57
C GLU A 775 26.22 -5.53 4.90
N ARG A 776 26.62 -5.50 6.19
CA ARG A 776 28.04 -5.41 6.59
C ARG A 776 28.92 -6.58 6.12
N SER A 777 28.31 -7.68 5.70
CA SER A 777 28.97 -8.86 5.12
C SER A 777 28.96 -8.87 3.58
N GLY A 778 28.42 -7.84 2.93
CA GLY A 778 28.32 -7.75 1.48
C GLY A 778 27.10 -8.43 0.86
N VAL A 779 26.05 -8.70 1.64
CA VAL A 779 24.81 -9.34 1.20
C VAL A 779 23.65 -8.36 1.38
N GLY A 780 23.20 -7.73 0.30
CA GLY A 780 22.19 -6.66 0.33
C GLY A 780 22.11 -5.91 -0.98
N ASP A 781 21.43 -4.76 -1.03
CA ASP A 781 21.35 -3.93 -2.24
C ASP A 781 22.76 -3.50 -2.71
N LYS A 782 23.15 -3.91 -3.92
CA LYS A 782 24.47 -3.61 -4.48
C LYS A 782 24.82 -2.12 -4.51
N ASN A 783 23.87 -1.23 -4.78
CA ASN A 783 24.13 0.21 -4.87
C ASN A 783 24.41 0.79 -3.48
N LEU A 784 23.63 0.38 -2.47
CA LEU A 784 23.86 0.72 -1.06
C LEU A 784 25.23 0.21 -0.56
N LEU A 785 25.55 -1.06 -0.85
CA LEU A 785 26.82 -1.66 -0.44
C LEU A 785 28.04 -0.97 -1.06
N LEU A 786 28.01 -0.71 -2.36
CA LEU A 786 29.08 0.01 -3.06
C LEU A 786 29.23 1.44 -2.53
N LYS A 787 28.12 2.14 -2.26
CA LYS A 787 28.11 3.48 -1.65
C LYS A 787 28.72 3.51 -0.24
N LEU A 788 28.61 2.42 0.50
CA LEU A 788 29.21 2.25 1.84
C LEU A 788 30.64 1.69 1.79
N GLY A 789 31.21 1.45 0.61
CA GLY A 789 32.56 0.86 0.46
C GLY A 789 32.64 -0.62 0.82
N ILE A 790 31.50 -1.32 0.87
CA ILE A 790 31.41 -2.74 1.22
C ILE A 790 31.53 -3.59 -0.04
N GLN A 791 32.40 -4.61 -0.01
CA GLN A 791 32.51 -5.59 -1.10
C GLN A 791 31.21 -6.38 -1.26
N VAL A 792 30.61 -6.37 -2.45
CA VAL A 792 29.39 -7.12 -2.74
C VAL A 792 29.70 -8.61 -2.91
N ILE A 793 29.21 -9.41 -1.98
CA ILE A 793 29.18 -10.88 -2.03
C ILE A 793 27.92 -11.35 -2.78
N SER A 794 26.76 -10.79 -2.45
CA SER A 794 25.50 -11.08 -3.14
C SER A 794 24.61 -9.85 -3.19
N ASP A 795 24.14 -9.51 -4.38
CA ASP A 795 23.16 -8.45 -4.59
C ASP A 795 21.77 -9.02 -4.26
N LEU A 796 21.17 -8.53 -3.17
CA LEU A 796 19.87 -8.95 -2.64
C LEU A 796 19.15 -7.72 -2.04
N PRO A 797 18.50 -6.88 -2.87
CA PRO A 797 17.86 -5.64 -2.41
C PRO A 797 16.67 -5.85 -1.46
N GLY A 798 16.19 -7.09 -1.31
CA GLY A 798 15.22 -7.47 -0.27
C GLY A 798 15.78 -7.43 1.17
N VAL A 799 17.10 -7.45 1.35
CA VAL A 799 17.73 -7.30 2.68
C VAL A 799 17.53 -5.87 3.17
N GLY A 800 17.05 -5.70 4.41
CA GLY A 800 16.76 -4.40 5.01
C GLY A 800 15.42 -3.80 4.56
N SER A 801 14.89 -4.28 3.44
CA SER A 801 13.57 -3.97 2.92
C SER A 801 12.47 -4.78 3.63
N ASN A 802 11.21 -4.47 3.30
CA ASN A 802 10.01 -5.21 3.70
C ASN A 802 9.68 -5.37 5.22
N TYR A 803 10.29 -4.59 6.12
CA TYR A 803 10.10 -4.55 7.61
C TYR A 803 8.80 -5.18 8.19
N GLN A 804 7.74 -4.40 8.45
CA GLN A 804 6.48 -4.78 9.17
C GLN A 804 6.60 -4.84 10.69
N ASP A 805 5.55 -4.34 11.35
CA ASP A 805 5.33 -4.41 12.79
C ASP A 805 3.83 -4.21 13.10
N HIS A 806 3.42 -4.40 14.36
CA HIS A 806 2.08 -4.05 14.82
C HIS A 806 2.07 -2.66 15.45
N ASN A 807 1.33 -1.72 14.85
CA ASN A 807 1.19 -0.36 15.36
C ASN A 807 0.35 -0.36 16.65
N VAL A 808 1.00 -0.12 17.80
CA VAL A 808 0.35 -0.10 19.12
C VAL A 808 0.02 1.33 19.59
N ILE A 809 -1.13 1.48 20.26
CA ILE A 809 -1.53 2.69 20.97
C ILE A 809 -2.00 2.28 22.36
N PHE A 810 -1.61 3.04 23.40
CA PHE A 810 -2.05 2.84 24.77
C PHE A 810 -3.02 3.94 25.18
N TYR A 811 -4.24 3.56 25.58
CA TYR A 811 -5.23 4.46 26.15
C TYR A 811 -5.35 4.18 27.67
N PRO A 812 -4.74 5.01 28.53
CA PRO A 812 -4.86 4.84 29.97
C PRO A 812 -6.23 5.32 30.46
N TYR A 813 -6.86 4.54 31.33
CA TYR A 813 -8.10 4.89 32.02
C TYR A 813 -7.88 4.81 33.54
N LYS A 814 -8.58 5.66 34.31
CA LYS A 814 -8.60 5.56 35.77
C LYS A 814 -9.49 4.39 36.18
N SER A 815 -8.99 3.53 37.07
CA SER A 815 -9.79 2.50 37.73
C SER A 815 -10.15 2.89 39.17
N SER A 816 -11.15 2.22 39.73
CA SER A 816 -11.47 2.25 41.16
C SER A 816 -10.71 1.20 41.98
N ASP A 817 -9.96 0.32 41.32
CA ASP A 817 -9.18 -0.75 41.96
C ASP A 817 -8.11 -0.18 42.91
N GLY A 818 -7.84 -0.90 44.00
CA GLY A 818 -6.82 -0.53 44.98
C GLY A 818 -5.38 -0.66 44.45
N VAL A 819 -4.43 0.01 45.10
CA VAL A 819 -2.99 -0.11 44.78
C VAL A 819 -2.53 -1.57 44.85
N GLU A 820 -2.97 -2.29 45.89
CA GLU A 820 -2.71 -3.73 46.11
C GLU A 820 -3.36 -4.66 45.08
N GLU A 821 -4.37 -4.16 44.36
CA GLU A 821 -5.10 -4.90 43.31
C GLU A 821 -4.42 -4.74 41.94
N THR A 822 -3.41 -3.89 41.82
CA THR A 822 -2.70 -3.59 40.58
C THR A 822 -1.20 -3.89 40.70
N ILE A 823 -0.46 -3.78 39.59
CA ILE A 823 1.00 -3.98 39.60
C ILE A 823 1.73 -3.00 40.53
N HIS A 824 1.11 -1.85 40.88
CA HIS A 824 1.67 -0.84 41.77
C HIS A 824 2.06 -1.39 43.14
N GLY A 825 1.20 -2.23 43.77
CA GLY A 825 1.51 -2.89 45.04
C GLY A 825 2.70 -3.86 44.98
N VAL A 826 3.05 -4.37 43.78
CA VAL A 826 4.17 -5.29 43.57
C VAL A 826 5.47 -4.56 43.24
N VAL A 827 5.41 -3.50 42.43
CA VAL A 827 6.61 -2.74 42.01
C VAL A 827 6.95 -1.57 42.93
N GLY A 828 6.09 -1.21 43.90
CA GLY A 828 6.34 -0.16 44.89
C GLY A 828 6.54 1.24 44.28
N MET A 829 6.03 1.47 43.07
CA MET A 829 6.21 2.72 42.34
C MET A 829 5.19 3.77 42.78
N ASP A 830 5.65 4.75 43.54
CA ASP A 830 4.90 5.95 43.87
C ASP A 830 4.89 6.90 42.65
N TRP A 831 3.84 6.82 41.83
CA TRP A 831 3.65 7.68 40.65
C TRP A 831 2.95 9.01 40.99
N THR A 832 3.25 9.60 42.16
CA THR A 832 2.74 10.94 42.54
C THR A 832 3.57 12.09 41.91
N VAL A 833 3.52 12.19 40.58
CA VAL A 833 4.00 13.35 39.79
C VAL A 833 2.97 13.76 38.74
#